data_AF-A0A2E7QKC8-F1
#
_entry.id   AF-A0A2E7QKC8-F1
#
_cell.length_a   1.000
_cell.length_b   1.000
_cell.length_c   1.000
_cell.angle_alpha   90.00
_cell.angle_beta   90.00
_cell.angle_gamma   90.00
#
_symmetry.space_group_name_H-M   'P 1'
#
loop_
_entity.id
_entity.type
_entity.pdbx_description
1 polymer ?
#
loop_
_entity_poly.entity_id
_entity_poly.type
_entity_poly.pdbx_seq_one_letter_code
_entity_poly.pdbx_strand_id
1 'polypeptide(L)'
;MIDDMFTGWSGRLLLVILLIVLIAFPLMAGESGQFYTVLLMTVFIFATLGHAWNLLAGYSGLLSFGLQVYVGLGGFTIGLLNFYGGVNVWLAMPFAAIATIVFAWLLAIPVSERFTGKRVIGPMVIAVILWIIYEIIIAYEPSFDVFRGHYTRRVSILLLIFLGALPLLKLQGAYFAIATWLIAAAVSSVFSEWKITGAGGGLSIVSDTSIIARYYAGLIIVALSTLAVWYLLRSRYGQALTAVRDDEEAASTIGIDIRRVKTLVFLVSAPMVGLAAGLFYIDNVTITPADAFSIRWSAVVVFVVVAGGMGSLAGPIVGAVIFVFVDRLLSGYIGSGELALGVFSVLIILLLPRGVMGLVNDFRLKEAKKAKRVRRGPSGFGPPIGGATGAGGAIAKSVKDWKSFQAPKSSLPPGLVSAFLVPGNPLPYLRPDNPPWVPLMEGYKAARQALASSQPDVMLVYSTQWAAVLDQLWQSRPHLNGVHVDANWYEYGDLPFDISVDSPLAERMKDASKEAGVSSKSVDYDQFPIDSGTIVANNLLNPDGRIPLVIAANNLYHDFDTTRRLGALAVKEAIADGRRVALVGVGGLSGSIFREEINIVDDRIVGASDDRWNQQILELIAHGDHIALEKVVGQYAAKAKADMGFKHFAWLLGGMGNNWMGARVHAYGPAYGSGAAVIEFELPVDD
;
A
#
# COMPACT_ATOMS: atom_id res chain seq x y z
N MET A 1 -2.45 0.47 14.58
CA MET A 1 -2.04 1.89 14.58
C MET A 1 -3.30 2.74 14.39
N ILE A 2 -4.20 2.76 15.39
CA ILE A 2 -5.47 3.51 15.37
C ILE A 2 -5.28 4.66 16.34
N ASP A 3 -5.32 5.90 15.84
CA ASP A 3 -4.90 7.14 16.50
C ASP A 3 -5.12 7.18 18.03
N ASP A 4 -4.00 7.29 18.76
CA ASP A 4 -3.96 7.51 20.21
C ASP A 4 -4.35 8.94 20.63
N MET A 5 -5.04 9.69 19.76
CA MET A 5 -5.45 11.06 20.07
C MET A 5 -6.43 11.13 21.27
N PHE A 6 -7.13 10.03 21.55
CA PHE A 6 -8.16 9.94 22.59
C PHE A 6 -8.08 8.69 23.49
N THR A 7 -6.99 7.91 23.41
CA THR A 7 -6.93 6.59 24.09
C THR A 7 -6.50 6.68 25.55
N GLY A 8 -5.69 7.69 25.91
CA GLY A 8 -5.24 7.97 27.29
C GLY A 8 -6.26 8.72 28.15
N TRP A 9 -6.11 8.65 29.48
CA TRP A 9 -7.06 9.27 30.44
C TRP A 9 -7.22 10.79 30.24
N SER A 10 -6.11 11.49 29.96
CA SER A 10 -6.11 12.90 29.59
C SER A 10 -6.76 13.20 28.24
N GLY A 11 -6.60 12.31 27.25
CA GLY A 11 -7.24 12.42 25.93
C GLY A 11 -8.76 12.23 25.99
N ARG A 12 -9.23 11.27 26.81
CA ARG A 12 -10.67 11.08 27.05
C ARG A 12 -11.27 12.28 27.77
N LEU A 13 -10.58 12.84 28.76
CA LEU A 13 -11.01 14.05 29.47
C LEU A 13 -11.14 15.24 28.50
N LEU A 14 -10.15 15.46 27.64
CA LEU A 14 -10.19 16.52 26.63
C LEU A 14 -11.34 16.35 25.63
N LEU A 15 -11.63 15.12 25.21
CA LEU A 15 -12.76 14.83 24.32
C LEU A 15 -14.10 15.11 25.02
N VAL A 16 -14.24 14.73 26.28
CA VAL A 16 -15.45 15.03 27.08
C VAL A 16 -15.62 16.54 27.24
N ILE A 17 -14.55 17.27 27.57
CA ILE A 17 -14.58 18.74 27.68
C ILE A 17 -14.98 19.35 26.33
N LEU A 18 -14.38 18.92 25.23
CA LEU A 18 -14.71 19.41 23.89
C LEU A 18 -16.19 19.16 23.56
N LEU A 19 -16.72 17.97 23.84
CA LEU A 19 -18.14 17.66 23.63
C LEU A 19 -19.05 18.54 24.50
N ILE A 20 -18.70 18.76 25.77
CA ILE A 20 -19.46 19.66 26.66
C ILE A 20 -19.48 21.08 26.08
N VAL A 21 -18.33 21.59 25.62
CA VAL A 21 -18.22 22.91 25.00
C VAL A 21 -19.09 22.98 23.73
N LEU A 22 -19.02 21.98 22.85
CA LEU A 22 -19.83 21.96 21.63
C LEU A 22 -21.33 21.84 21.92
N ILE A 23 -21.73 21.11 22.96
CA ILE A 23 -23.15 21.00 23.36
C ILE A 23 -23.65 22.32 23.95
N ALA A 24 -22.83 23.00 24.78
CA ALA A 24 -23.18 24.26 25.41
C ALA A 24 -23.07 25.47 24.46
N PHE A 25 -22.33 25.35 23.36
CA PHE A 25 -21.98 26.47 22.49
C PHE A 25 -23.17 27.31 22.01
N PRO A 26 -24.27 26.75 21.44
CA PRO A 26 -25.39 27.55 20.97
C PRO A 26 -26.10 28.33 22.09
N LEU A 27 -26.11 27.76 23.30
CA LEU A 27 -26.72 28.38 24.49
C LEU A 27 -25.85 29.53 25.02
N MET A 28 -24.53 29.41 24.93
CA MET A 28 -23.59 30.45 25.35
C MET A 28 -23.46 31.58 24.33
N ALA A 29 -23.56 31.27 23.04
CA ALA A 29 -23.32 32.21 21.96
C ALA A 29 -24.49 33.20 21.75
N GLY A 30 -25.70 32.84 22.17
CA GLY A 30 -26.89 33.69 22.07
C GLY A 30 -27.23 34.10 20.62
N GLU A 31 -28.01 35.16 20.45
CA GLU A 31 -28.39 35.66 19.12
C GLU A 31 -27.21 36.21 18.32
N SER A 32 -26.25 36.85 18.99
CA SER A 32 -25.01 37.36 18.40
C SER A 32 -24.12 36.24 17.81
N GLY A 33 -24.33 35.00 18.24
CA GLY A 33 -23.54 33.83 17.88
C GLY A 33 -24.07 33.01 16.70
N GLN A 34 -25.22 33.36 16.11
CA GLN A 34 -25.87 32.55 15.08
C GLN A 34 -24.95 32.24 13.88
N PHE A 35 -24.13 33.20 13.47
CA PHE A 35 -23.13 33.00 12.42
C PHE A 35 -22.17 31.84 12.73
N TYR A 36 -21.64 31.78 13.95
CA TYR A 36 -20.72 30.72 14.35
C TYR A 36 -21.42 29.37 14.51
N THR A 37 -22.70 29.37 14.93
CA THR A 37 -23.52 28.17 15.00
C THR A 37 -23.72 27.55 13.62
N VAL A 38 -24.02 28.36 12.60
CA VAL A 38 -24.11 27.88 11.20
C VAL A 38 -22.74 27.40 10.72
N LEU A 39 -21.66 28.14 11.00
CA LEU A 39 -20.31 27.76 10.59
C LEU A 39 -19.89 26.40 11.16
N LEU A 40 -20.14 26.15 12.44
CA LEU A 40 -19.85 24.87 13.09
C LEU A 40 -20.75 23.75 12.55
N MET A 41 -22.02 24.02 12.26
CA MET A 41 -22.90 23.06 11.59
C MET A 41 -22.32 22.66 10.23
N THR A 42 -21.83 23.61 9.43
CA THR A 42 -21.15 23.33 8.17
C THR A 42 -19.91 22.46 8.37
N VAL A 43 -19.10 22.73 9.40
CA VAL A 43 -17.98 21.86 9.78
C VAL A 43 -18.45 20.42 10.08
N PHE A 44 -19.54 20.23 10.82
CA PHE A 44 -20.05 18.90 11.14
C PHE A 44 -20.52 18.14 9.89
N ILE A 45 -21.17 18.82 8.96
CA ILE A 45 -21.61 18.26 7.67
C ILE A 45 -20.39 17.77 6.87
N PHE A 46 -19.40 18.63 6.65
CA PHE A 46 -18.22 18.26 5.86
C PHE A 46 -17.31 17.26 6.58
N ALA A 47 -17.24 17.27 7.91
CA ALA A 47 -16.55 16.25 8.69
C ALA A 47 -17.23 14.88 8.53
N THR A 48 -18.56 14.84 8.51
CA THR A 48 -19.33 13.60 8.26
C THR A 48 -19.08 13.06 6.85
N LEU A 49 -19.15 13.92 5.84
CA LEU A 49 -18.82 13.57 4.46
C LEU A 49 -17.38 13.06 4.34
N GLY A 50 -16.45 13.73 5.02
CA GLY A 50 -15.06 13.33 5.14
C GLY A 50 -14.90 11.97 5.81
N HIS A 51 -15.65 11.66 6.87
CA HIS A 51 -15.61 10.34 7.51
C HIS A 51 -16.07 9.23 6.57
N ALA A 52 -17.14 9.44 5.82
CA ALA A 52 -17.64 8.49 4.84
C ALA A 52 -16.61 8.21 3.73
N TRP A 53 -16.01 9.27 3.16
CA TRP A 53 -15.01 9.10 2.11
C TRP A 53 -13.66 8.61 2.63
N ASN A 54 -13.26 8.97 3.85
CA ASN A 54 -12.05 8.44 4.48
C ASN A 54 -12.18 6.94 4.78
N LEU A 55 -13.39 6.45 5.07
CA LEU A 55 -13.64 5.00 5.17
C LEU A 55 -13.45 4.29 3.82
N LEU A 56 -13.92 4.89 2.73
CA LEU A 56 -13.71 4.41 1.36
C LEU A 56 -12.24 4.53 0.93
N ALA A 57 -11.71 5.73 0.74
CA ALA A 57 -10.37 5.90 0.18
C ALA A 57 -9.25 5.69 1.20
N GLY A 58 -9.37 6.26 2.40
CA GLY A 58 -8.28 6.27 3.38
C GLY A 58 -8.02 4.94 4.07
N TYR A 59 -9.09 4.26 4.51
CA TYR A 59 -8.99 2.98 5.22
C TYR A 59 -9.11 1.76 4.31
N SER A 60 -9.85 1.84 3.21
CA SER A 60 -10.05 0.69 2.30
C SER A 60 -9.27 0.77 0.99
N GLY A 61 -8.66 1.92 0.66
CA GLY A 61 -7.94 2.12 -0.60
C GLY A 61 -8.85 2.31 -1.82
N LEU A 62 -10.17 2.35 -1.61
CA LEU A 62 -11.16 2.52 -2.67
C LEU A 62 -11.37 3.99 -2.99
N LEU A 63 -10.65 4.49 -3.99
CA LEU A 63 -10.86 5.83 -4.55
C LEU A 63 -12.18 5.87 -5.33
N SER A 64 -13.27 6.26 -4.66
CA SER A 64 -14.58 6.48 -5.28
C SER A 64 -14.82 7.98 -5.51
N PHE A 65 -15.22 8.34 -6.74
CA PHE A 65 -15.72 9.67 -7.09
C PHE A 65 -17.24 9.68 -7.33
N GLY A 66 -17.95 8.68 -6.81
CA GLY A 66 -19.41 8.59 -6.90
C GLY A 66 -20.16 9.10 -5.66
N LEU A 67 -19.47 9.76 -4.72
CA LEU A 67 -20.05 10.19 -3.45
C LEU A 67 -21.29 11.08 -3.62
N GLN A 68 -21.28 11.93 -4.66
CA GLN A 68 -22.37 12.85 -4.97
C GLN A 68 -23.70 12.17 -5.32
N VAL A 69 -23.71 10.87 -5.66
CA VAL A 69 -24.99 10.13 -5.77
C VAL A 69 -25.71 10.08 -4.44
N TYR A 70 -24.99 9.77 -3.37
CA TYR A 70 -25.57 9.68 -2.04
C TYR A 70 -25.98 11.06 -1.52
N VAL A 71 -25.27 12.11 -1.93
CA VAL A 71 -25.66 13.50 -1.64
C VAL A 71 -27.01 13.81 -2.28
N GLY A 72 -27.12 13.59 -3.59
CA GLY A 72 -28.35 13.85 -4.32
C GLY A 72 -29.52 12.99 -3.83
N LEU A 73 -29.32 11.68 -3.65
CA LEU A 73 -30.37 10.81 -3.12
C LEU A 73 -30.83 11.21 -1.73
N GLY A 74 -29.90 11.57 -0.83
CA GLY A 74 -30.24 12.02 0.52
C GLY A 74 -31.07 13.30 0.51
N GLY A 75 -30.61 14.32 -0.22
CA GLY A 75 -31.31 15.60 -0.33
C GLY A 75 -32.67 15.49 -1.03
N PHE A 76 -32.76 14.78 -2.15
CA PHE A 76 -34.03 14.62 -2.88
C PHE A 76 -35.03 13.77 -2.12
N THR A 77 -34.59 12.79 -1.31
CA THR A 77 -35.52 12.04 -0.46
C THR A 77 -36.22 12.96 0.53
N ILE A 78 -35.49 13.90 1.14
CA ILE A 78 -36.10 14.89 2.04
C ILE A 78 -37.00 15.84 1.27
N GLY A 79 -36.51 16.39 0.15
CA GLY A 79 -37.29 17.32 -0.66
C GLY A 79 -38.60 16.73 -1.15
N LEU A 80 -38.59 15.47 -1.62
CA LEU A 80 -39.79 14.79 -2.11
C LEU A 80 -40.81 14.52 -1.00
N LEU A 81 -40.35 13.98 0.14
CA LEU A 81 -41.23 13.67 1.26
C LEU A 81 -41.82 14.94 1.89
N ASN A 82 -41.04 16.02 1.97
CA ASN A 82 -41.49 17.28 2.50
C ASN A 82 -42.45 18.00 1.54
N PHE A 83 -42.07 18.14 0.26
CA PHE A 83 -42.83 18.90 -0.72
C PHE A 83 -44.17 18.25 -1.09
N TYR A 84 -44.18 16.94 -1.36
CA TYR A 84 -45.41 16.22 -1.74
C TYR A 84 -46.14 15.59 -0.56
N GLY A 85 -45.39 15.02 0.38
CA GLY A 85 -45.95 14.29 1.52
C GLY A 85 -46.27 15.17 2.73
N GLY A 86 -45.85 16.45 2.72
CA GLY A 86 -45.96 17.33 3.90
C GLY A 86 -45.17 16.81 5.11
N VAL A 87 -44.26 15.86 4.91
CA VAL A 87 -43.53 15.21 6.00
C VAL A 87 -42.55 16.21 6.60
N ASN A 88 -42.53 16.27 7.93
CA ASN A 88 -41.55 17.07 8.66
C ASN A 88 -40.12 16.63 8.31
N VAL A 89 -39.21 17.59 8.09
CA VAL A 89 -37.83 17.32 7.66
C VAL A 89 -37.06 16.37 8.60
N TRP A 90 -37.35 16.39 9.90
CA TRP A 90 -36.73 15.47 10.87
C TRP A 90 -37.19 14.02 10.69
N LEU A 91 -38.46 13.82 10.35
CA LEU A 91 -39.01 12.50 10.05
C LEU A 91 -38.54 12.00 8.68
N ALA A 92 -38.21 12.90 7.75
CA ALA A 92 -37.67 12.55 6.44
C ALA A 92 -36.19 12.11 6.48
N MET A 93 -35.42 12.51 7.50
CA MET A 93 -33.98 12.19 7.63
C MET A 93 -33.67 10.67 7.67
N PRO A 94 -34.38 9.85 8.46
CA PRO A 94 -34.20 8.40 8.41
C PRO A 94 -34.45 7.80 7.01
N PHE A 95 -35.43 8.32 6.27
CA PHE A 95 -35.69 7.86 4.90
C PHE A 95 -34.55 8.22 3.94
N ALA A 96 -33.88 9.37 4.14
CA ALA A 96 -32.67 9.71 3.37
C ALA A 96 -31.52 8.72 3.60
N ALA A 97 -31.31 8.30 4.86
CA ALA A 97 -30.37 7.22 5.18
C ALA A 97 -30.79 5.88 4.53
N ILE A 98 -32.07 5.52 4.60
CA ILE A 98 -32.58 4.28 4.00
C ILE A 98 -32.40 4.29 2.48
N ALA A 99 -32.76 5.38 1.80
CA ALA A 99 -32.65 5.51 0.34
C ALA A 99 -31.19 5.35 -0.13
N THR A 100 -30.24 5.96 0.60
CA THR A 100 -28.82 5.83 0.30
C THR A 100 -28.26 4.43 0.60
N ILE A 101 -28.71 3.78 1.68
CA ILE A 101 -28.39 2.38 1.99
C ILE A 101 -28.92 1.45 0.89
N VAL A 102 -30.18 1.62 0.47
CA VAL A 102 -30.79 0.81 -0.58
C VAL A 102 -30.00 0.97 -1.87
N PHE A 103 -29.64 2.20 -2.24
CA PHE A 103 -28.83 2.43 -3.43
C PHE A 103 -27.43 1.82 -3.32
N ALA A 104 -26.75 1.96 -2.16
CA ALA A 104 -25.46 1.33 -1.92
C ALA A 104 -25.55 -0.20 -1.95
N TRP A 105 -26.62 -0.76 -1.39
CA TRP A 105 -26.90 -2.19 -1.44
C TRP A 105 -27.09 -2.65 -2.88
N LEU A 106 -27.90 -1.95 -3.68
CA LEU A 106 -28.12 -2.23 -5.11
C LEU A 106 -26.80 -2.23 -5.90
N LEU A 107 -25.93 -1.24 -5.69
CA LEU A 107 -24.60 -1.19 -6.31
C LEU A 107 -23.67 -2.31 -5.83
N ALA A 108 -23.90 -2.82 -4.63
CA ALA A 108 -23.15 -3.91 -4.04
C ALA A 108 -23.78 -5.29 -4.26
N ILE A 109 -24.94 -5.38 -4.95
CA ILE A 109 -25.56 -6.67 -5.27
C ILE A 109 -24.59 -7.45 -6.16
N PRO A 110 -24.27 -8.70 -5.79
CA PRO A 110 -23.36 -9.52 -6.54
C PRO A 110 -24.00 -9.94 -7.88
N VAL A 111 -23.43 -9.49 -8.99
CA VAL A 111 -23.39 -10.34 -10.18
C VAL A 111 -22.39 -11.46 -9.85
N SER A 112 -22.90 -12.51 -9.22
CA SER A 112 -22.10 -13.50 -8.49
C SER A 112 -20.98 -14.17 -9.31
N GLU A 113 -19.93 -14.58 -8.59
CA GLU A 113 -18.74 -15.31 -9.07
C GLU A 113 -19.00 -16.65 -9.77
N ARG A 114 -20.26 -17.13 -9.82
CA ARG A 114 -20.60 -18.34 -10.58
C ARG A 114 -20.93 -18.07 -12.05
N PHE A 115 -20.82 -16.83 -12.50
CA PHE A 115 -21.16 -16.46 -13.86
C PHE A 115 -19.91 -16.17 -14.69
N THR A 116 -19.31 -17.24 -15.20
CA THR A 116 -18.40 -17.25 -16.35
C THR A 116 -19.05 -16.49 -17.52
N GLY A 117 -18.24 -15.78 -18.31
CA GLY A 117 -18.58 -14.66 -19.20
C GLY A 117 -19.74 -14.77 -20.22
N LYS A 118 -20.51 -15.86 -20.25
CA LYS A 118 -21.72 -16.00 -21.11
C LYS A 118 -23.04 -15.54 -20.46
N ARG A 119 -23.07 -15.18 -19.17
CA ARG A 119 -24.34 -14.90 -18.44
C ARG A 119 -24.48 -13.54 -17.75
N VAL A 120 -23.52 -12.61 -17.89
CA VAL A 120 -23.76 -11.16 -17.65
C VAL A 120 -24.89 -10.64 -18.55
N ILE A 121 -25.11 -11.32 -19.68
CA ILE A 121 -26.24 -11.15 -20.58
C ILE A 121 -27.59 -11.28 -19.84
N GLY A 122 -27.73 -12.13 -18.82
CA GLY A 122 -29.04 -12.35 -18.15
C GLY A 122 -29.63 -11.11 -17.48
N PRO A 123 -28.95 -10.52 -16.48
CA PRO A 123 -29.39 -9.25 -15.86
C PRO A 123 -29.47 -8.10 -16.86
N MET A 124 -28.54 -8.03 -17.80
CA MET A 124 -28.53 -7.02 -18.86
C MET A 124 -29.77 -7.17 -19.78
N VAL A 125 -30.13 -8.39 -20.16
CA VAL A 125 -31.33 -8.72 -20.94
C VAL A 125 -32.59 -8.47 -20.13
N ILE A 126 -32.63 -8.82 -18.84
CA ILE A 126 -33.78 -8.50 -17.97
C ILE A 126 -33.98 -7.00 -17.91
N ALA A 127 -32.92 -6.22 -17.72
CA ALA A 127 -32.99 -4.78 -17.65
C ALA A 127 -33.37 -4.15 -19.01
N VAL A 128 -32.85 -4.68 -20.12
CA VAL A 128 -33.28 -4.31 -21.48
C VAL A 128 -34.75 -4.67 -21.72
N ILE A 129 -35.22 -5.83 -21.26
CA ILE A 129 -36.63 -6.26 -21.35
C ILE A 129 -37.52 -5.34 -20.51
N LEU A 130 -37.13 -5.01 -19.28
CA LEU A 130 -37.86 -4.06 -18.43
C LEU A 130 -37.92 -2.68 -19.07
N TRP A 131 -36.83 -2.23 -19.72
CA TRP A 131 -36.82 -1.00 -20.50
C TRP A 131 -37.77 -1.07 -21.70
N ILE A 132 -37.78 -2.18 -22.44
CA ILE A 132 -38.71 -2.41 -23.57
C ILE A 132 -40.16 -2.43 -23.08
N ILE A 133 -40.46 -3.14 -21.99
CA ILE A 133 -41.80 -3.19 -21.38
C ILE A 133 -42.25 -1.80 -20.97
N TYR A 134 -41.35 -1.02 -20.34
CA TYR A 134 -41.62 0.35 -19.97
C TYR A 134 -41.94 1.23 -21.20
N GLU A 135 -41.15 1.12 -22.27
CA GLU A 135 -41.38 1.82 -23.56
C GLU A 135 -42.71 1.42 -24.21
N ILE A 136 -43.09 0.14 -24.12
CA ILE A 136 -44.39 -0.35 -24.59
C ILE A 136 -45.53 0.27 -23.77
N ILE A 137 -45.43 0.25 -22.44
CA ILE A 137 -46.47 0.80 -21.55
C ILE A 137 -46.71 2.29 -21.83
N ILE A 138 -45.65 3.10 -21.96
CA ILE A 138 -45.80 4.53 -22.25
C ILE A 138 -46.26 4.80 -23.69
N ALA A 139 -45.98 3.91 -24.64
CA ALA A 139 -46.46 4.04 -26.02
C ALA A 139 -47.98 3.85 -26.10
N TYR A 140 -48.55 2.98 -25.28
CA TYR A 140 -50.00 2.77 -25.19
C TYR A 140 -50.70 3.79 -24.30
N GLU A 141 -50.10 4.15 -23.17
CA GLU A 141 -50.70 5.04 -22.18
C GLU A 141 -49.66 6.08 -21.72
N PRO A 142 -49.50 7.19 -22.48
CA PRO A 142 -48.51 8.23 -22.21
C PRO A 142 -48.66 8.90 -20.84
N SER A 143 -49.82 8.73 -20.19
CA SER A 143 -50.09 9.26 -18.85
C SER A 143 -49.28 8.56 -17.74
N PHE A 144 -48.86 7.31 -17.95
CA PHE A 144 -47.94 6.58 -17.06
C PHE A 144 -46.48 7.04 -17.19
N ASP A 145 -46.18 7.96 -18.11
CA ASP A 145 -44.83 8.51 -18.23
C ASP A 145 -44.49 9.45 -17.06
N VAL A 146 -43.76 8.90 -16.08
CA VAL A 146 -43.28 9.60 -14.88
C VAL A 146 -42.20 10.66 -15.20
N PHE A 147 -41.47 10.55 -16.32
CA PHE A 147 -40.28 11.37 -16.62
C PHE A 147 -40.44 12.34 -17.82
N ARG A 148 -41.35 12.09 -18.77
CA ARG A 148 -41.78 13.01 -19.87
C ARG A 148 -40.70 13.67 -20.78
N GLY A 149 -39.43 13.24 -20.78
CA GLY A 149 -38.36 13.67 -21.72
C GLY A 149 -37.85 12.53 -22.62
N HIS A 150 -37.53 12.78 -23.91
CA HIS A 150 -37.46 11.72 -24.95
C HIS A 150 -36.07 11.11 -25.27
N TYR A 151 -34.93 11.80 -25.13
CA TYR A 151 -33.65 11.32 -25.71
C TYR A 151 -32.53 11.07 -24.68
N THR A 152 -32.18 12.08 -23.88
CA THR A 152 -31.20 12.01 -22.77
C THR A 152 -31.55 10.93 -21.73
N ARG A 153 -32.84 10.71 -21.51
CA ARG A 153 -33.43 9.69 -20.63
C ARG A 153 -33.13 8.24 -21.05
N ARG A 154 -33.32 7.90 -22.33
CA ARG A 154 -33.16 6.52 -22.84
C ARG A 154 -31.72 6.06 -22.73
N VAL A 155 -30.79 6.96 -23.02
CA VAL A 155 -29.35 6.72 -22.88
C VAL A 155 -28.98 6.57 -21.40
N SER A 156 -29.46 7.44 -20.51
CA SER A 156 -29.13 7.38 -19.07
C SER A 156 -29.65 6.12 -18.38
N ILE A 157 -30.84 5.64 -18.73
CA ILE A 157 -31.41 4.38 -18.21
C ILE A 157 -30.60 3.19 -18.73
N LEU A 158 -30.27 3.14 -20.01
CA LEU A 158 -29.39 2.11 -20.58
C LEU A 158 -27.99 2.13 -19.95
N LEU A 159 -27.47 3.31 -19.62
CA LEU A 159 -26.15 3.49 -19.00
C LEU A 159 -26.16 3.07 -17.52
N LEU A 160 -27.24 3.33 -16.77
CA LEU A 160 -27.44 2.82 -15.40
C LEU A 160 -27.61 1.30 -15.38
N ILE A 161 -28.34 0.75 -16.34
CA ILE A 161 -28.49 -0.70 -16.54
C ILE A 161 -27.13 -1.33 -16.86
N PHE A 162 -26.37 -0.73 -17.78
CA PHE A 162 -25.06 -1.19 -18.19
C PHE A 162 -24.02 -1.09 -17.07
N LEU A 163 -23.96 0.04 -16.35
CA LEU A 163 -23.05 0.25 -15.22
C LEU A 163 -23.44 -0.60 -14.00
N GLY A 164 -24.73 -0.82 -13.75
CA GLY A 164 -25.22 -1.74 -12.72
C GLY A 164 -24.97 -3.23 -13.06
N ALA A 165 -24.78 -3.55 -14.34
CA ALA A 165 -24.38 -4.88 -14.79
C ALA A 165 -22.86 -5.12 -14.72
N LEU A 166 -22.05 -4.07 -14.58
CA LEU A 166 -20.62 -4.22 -14.35
C LEU A 166 -20.37 -4.66 -12.90
N PRO A 167 -19.45 -5.61 -12.66
CA PRO A 167 -19.04 -5.96 -11.31
C PRO A 167 -18.17 -4.83 -10.74
N LEU A 168 -18.80 -3.73 -10.31
CA LEU A 168 -18.16 -2.49 -9.87
C LEU A 168 -17.08 -2.77 -8.80
N LEU A 169 -17.36 -3.69 -7.88
CA LEU A 169 -16.47 -4.09 -6.80
C LEU A 169 -15.21 -4.86 -7.27
N LYS A 170 -15.13 -5.28 -8.54
CA LYS A 170 -13.93 -5.86 -9.16
C LYS A 170 -13.01 -4.83 -9.81
N LEU A 171 -13.50 -3.61 -10.07
CA LEU A 171 -12.66 -2.57 -10.65
C LEU A 171 -11.66 -2.06 -9.61
N GLN A 172 -10.44 -1.78 -10.04
CA GLN A 172 -9.35 -1.30 -9.18
C GLN A 172 -8.89 0.10 -9.59
N GLY A 173 -8.44 0.87 -8.60
CA GLY A 173 -7.81 2.18 -8.80
C GLY A 173 -8.67 3.15 -9.62
N ALA A 174 -8.07 3.76 -10.65
CA ALA A 174 -8.70 4.80 -11.45
C ALA A 174 -9.98 4.34 -12.18
N TYR A 175 -10.05 3.08 -12.60
CA TYR A 175 -11.24 2.54 -13.29
C TYR A 175 -12.47 2.53 -12.39
N PHE A 176 -12.28 2.19 -11.11
CA PHE A 176 -13.34 2.25 -10.10
C PHE A 176 -13.82 3.68 -9.85
N ALA A 177 -12.87 4.62 -9.78
CA ALA A 177 -13.15 6.04 -9.57
C ALA A 177 -13.97 6.63 -10.73
N ILE A 178 -13.59 6.31 -11.98
CA ILE A 178 -14.32 6.74 -13.19
C ILE A 178 -15.71 6.10 -13.24
N ALA A 179 -15.82 4.79 -12.97
CA ALA A 179 -17.11 4.10 -13.00
C ALA A 179 -18.11 4.65 -11.98
N THR A 180 -17.66 4.90 -10.75
CA THR A 180 -18.49 5.50 -9.69
C THR A 180 -18.93 6.93 -10.02
N TRP A 181 -18.07 7.73 -10.67
CA TRP A 181 -18.46 9.04 -11.18
C TRP A 181 -19.48 8.96 -12.33
N LEU A 182 -19.30 8.03 -13.28
CA LEU A 182 -20.24 7.83 -14.40
C LEU A 182 -21.63 7.42 -13.90
N ILE A 183 -21.71 6.56 -12.87
CA ILE A 183 -22.99 6.24 -12.21
C ILE A 183 -23.63 7.52 -11.70
N ALA A 184 -22.84 8.42 -11.11
CA ALA A 184 -23.36 9.68 -10.60
C ALA A 184 -23.90 10.63 -11.66
N ALA A 185 -23.15 10.78 -12.76
CA ALA A 185 -23.60 11.57 -13.91
C ALA A 185 -24.87 10.99 -14.53
N ALA A 186 -24.99 9.66 -14.59
CA ALA A 186 -26.19 9.00 -15.09
C ALA A 186 -27.41 9.23 -14.17
N VAL A 187 -27.25 9.09 -12.84
CA VAL A 187 -28.32 9.42 -11.88
C VAL A 187 -28.72 10.90 -11.97
N SER A 188 -27.75 11.82 -12.05
CA SER A 188 -28.00 13.26 -12.21
C SER A 188 -28.85 13.56 -13.45
N SER A 189 -28.55 12.88 -14.57
CA SER A 189 -29.26 13.06 -15.83
C SER A 189 -30.71 12.59 -15.74
N VAL A 190 -30.98 11.51 -14.98
CA VAL A 190 -32.35 11.06 -14.69
C VAL A 190 -33.11 12.08 -13.84
N PHE A 191 -32.51 12.59 -12.77
CA PHE A 191 -33.15 13.58 -11.90
C PHE A 191 -33.38 14.93 -12.59
N SER A 192 -32.49 15.33 -13.50
CA SER A 192 -32.65 16.57 -14.29
C SER A 192 -33.89 16.58 -15.17
N GLU A 193 -34.39 15.42 -15.57
CA GLU A 193 -35.60 15.28 -16.40
C GLU A 193 -36.83 14.88 -15.57
N TRP A 194 -36.63 14.39 -14.35
CA TRP A 194 -37.72 13.85 -13.54
C TRP A 194 -38.61 14.96 -12.98
N LYS A 195 -39.80 15.15 -13.56
CA LYS A 195 -40.74 16.22 -13.19
C LYS A 195 -41.15 16.20 -11.71
N ILE A 196 -41.25 15.02 -11.10
CA ILE A 196 -41.53 14.90 -9.66
C ILE A 196 -40.41 15.56 -8.84
N THR A 197 -39.18 15.60 -9.34
CA THR A 197 -38.07 16.29 -8.66
C THR A 197 -37.95 17.77 -9.05
N GLY A 198 -38.96 18.32 -9.74
CA GLY A 198 -38.93 19.66 -10.32
C GLY A 198 -38.03 19.78 -11.55
N ALA A 199 -37.58 18.66 -12.12
CA ALA A 199 -36.63 18.58 -13.23
C ALA A 199 -35.37 19.44 -12.95
N GLY A 200 -34.80 20.07 -13.97
CA GLY A 200 -33.64 20.96 -13.80
C GLY A 200 -33.86 22.14 -12.84
N GLY A 201 -35.13 22.51 -12.56
CA GLY A 201 -35.50 23.58 -11.63
C GLY A 201 -35.41 23.17 -10.15
N GLY A 202 -35.44 21.87 -9.84
CA GLY A 202 -35.33 21.37 -8.48
C GLY A 202 -36.57 21.53 -7.61
N LEU A 203 -36.42 21.24 -6.31
CA LEU A 203 -37.47 21.31 -5.30
C LEU A 203 -37.13 22.32 -4.21
N SER A 204 -38.16 22.99 -3.69
CA SER A 204 -38.07 23.79 -2.47
C SER A 204 -38.48 22.94 -1.26
N ILE A 205 -37.72 23.04 -0.18
CA ILE A 205 -37.91 22.33 1.08
C ILE A 205 -38.45 23.33 2.09
N VAL A 206 -39.68 23.14 2.55
CA VAL A 206 -40.26 23.97 3.60
C VAL A 206 -39.72 23.50 4.95
N SER A 207 -38.88 24.33 5.56
CA SER A 207 -38.16 24.03 6.80
C SER A 207 -38.33 25.15 7.83
N ASP A 208 -39.31 25.00 8.72
CA ASP A 208 -39.51 25.90 9.88
C ASP A 208 -38.62 25.52 11.07
N THR A 209 -37.46 24.92 10.81
CA THR A 209 -36.56 24.41 11.84
C THR A 209 -35.66 25.50 12.40
N SER A 210 -35.42 25.49 13.72
CA SER A 210 -34.49 26.44 14.33
C SER A 210 -33.03 26.11 13.97
N ILE A 211 -32.19 27.14 13.86
CA ILE A 211 -30.73 26.99 13.64
C ILE A 211 -30.11 26.10 14.73
N ILE A 212 -30.58 26.23 15.97
CA ILE A 212 -30.13 25.43 17.12
C ILE A 212 -30.46 23.95 16.91
N ALA A 213 -31.66 23.61 16.42
CA ALA A 213 -32.02 22.23 16.13
C ALA A 213 -31.15 21.61 15.02
N ARG A 214 -30.85 22.39 13.96
CA ARG A 214 -29.94 21.96 12.87
C ARG A 214 -28.51 21.75 13.36
N TYR A 215 -28.02 22.62 14.23
CA TYR A 215 -26.72 22.45 14.87
C TYR A 215 -26.62 21.15 15.67
N TYR A 216 -27.59 20.88 16.56
CA TYR A 216 -27.59 19.65 17.35
C TYR A 216 -27.74 18.40 16.48
N ALA A 217 -28.55 18.46 15.42
CA ALA A 217 -28.63 17.37 14.45
C ALA A 217 -27.27 17.12 13.78
N GLY A 218 -26.57 18.16 13.34
CA GLY A 218 -25.23 18.04 12.77
C GLY A 218 -24.23 17.44 13.75
N LEU A 219 -24.25 17.90 15.00
CA LEU A 219 -23.39 17.38 16.07
C LEU A 219 -23.65 15.90 16.35
N ILE A 220 -24.92 15.49 16.40
CA ILE A 220 -25.31 14.08 16.58
C ILE A 220 -24.83 13.24 15.38
N ILE A 221 -25.05 13.71 14.15
CA ILE A 221 -24.67 13.00 12.93
C ILE A 221 -23.16 12.79 12.87
N VAL A 222 -22.35 13.82 13.14
CA VAL A 222 -20.88 13.67 13.12
C VAL A 222 -20.41 12.79 14.26
N ALA A 223 -20.98 12.91 15.47
CA ALA A 223 -20.61 12.07 16.61
C ALA A 223 -20.92 10.59 16.37
N LEU A 224 -22.11 10.28 15.86
CA LEU A 224 -22.50 8.92 15.49
C LEU A 224 -21.64 8.38 14.35
N SER A 225 -21.31 9.21 13.38
CA SER A 225 -20.42 8.87 12.26
C SER A 225 -19.01 8.55 12.73
N THR A 226 -18.42 9.37 13.59
CA THR A 226 -17.11 9.11 14.20
C THR A 226 -17.14 7.84 15.05
N LEU A 227 -18.22 7.61 15.83
CA LEU A 227 -18.38 6.40 16.64
C LEU A 227 -18.51 5.14 15.79
N ALA A 228 -19.29 5.20 14.70
CA ALA A 228 -19.46 4.09 13.77
C ALA A 228 -18.14 3.70 13.11
N VAL A 229 -17.37 4.68 12.62
CA VAL A 229 -16.03 4.45 12.04
C VAL A 229 -15.08 3.90 13.11
N TRP A 230 -15.06 4.47 14.30
CA TRP A 230 -14.22 4.01 15.41
C TRP A 230 -14.51 2.55 15.80
N TYR A 231 -15.79 2.19 15.93
CA TYR A 231 -16.21 0.83 16.27
C TYR A 231 -15.85 -0.15 15.15
N LEU A 232 -16.08 0.23 13.90
CA LEU A 232 -15.76 -0.59 12.74
C LEU A 232 -14.27 -0.88 12.64
N LEU A 233 -13.41 0.14 12.82
CA LEU A 233 -11.95 0.00 12.75
C LEU A 233 -11.38 -0.86 13.88
N ARG A 234 -12.07 -0.97 15.02
CA ARG A 234 -11.68 -1.86 16.13
C ARG A 234 -12.21 -3.29 16.01
N SER A 235 -13.14 -3.52 15.09
CA SER A 235 -13.69 -4.85 14.84
C SER A 235 -12.77 -5.69 13.96
N ARG A 236 -13.08 -6.99 13.84
CA ARG A 236 -12.42 -7.90 12.87
C ARG A 236 -12.51 -7.38 11.44
N TYR A 237 -13.58 -6.67 11.10
CA TYR A 237 -13.74 -6.07 9.78
C TYR A 237 -12.74 -4.93 9.54
N GLY A 238 -12.33 -4.19 10.57
CA GLY A 238 -11.30 -3.15 10.45
C GLY A 238 -9.92 -3.72 10.14
N GLN A 239 -9.59 -4.88 10.71
CA GLN A 239 -8.36 -5.61 10.38
C GLN A 239 -8.42 -6.16 8.95
N ALA A 240 -9.55 -6.78 8.57
CA ALA A 240 -9.76 -7.26 7.21
C ALA A 240 -9.72 -6.11 6.18
N LEU A 241 -10.24 -4.94 6.54
CA LEU A 241 -10.19 -3.72 5.72
C LEU A 241 -8.76 -3.25 5.49
N THR A 242 -7.94 -3.27 6.54
CA THR A 242 -6.52 -2.91 6.45
C THR A 242 -5.77 -3.90 5.58
N ALA A 243 -6.02 -5.21 5.74
CA ALA A 243 -5.42 -6.24 4.89
C ALA A 243 -5.80 -6.08 3.41
N VAL A 244 -7.09 -5.84 3.11
CA VAL A 244 -7.57 -5.60 1.74
C VAL A 244 -6.96 -4.32 1.13
N ARG A 245 -6.73 -3.29 1.95
CA ARG A 245 -6.08 -2.05 1.51
C ARG A 245 -4.61 -2.28 1.15
N ASP A 246 -3.90 -3.07 1.96
CA ASP A 246 -2.47 -3.28 1.80
C ASP A 246 -2.19 -4.22 0.61
N ASP A 247 -2.91 -5.35 0.50
CA ASP A 247 -2.85 -6.25 -0.64
C ASP A 247 -4.15 -7.09 -0.77
N GLU A 248 -4.93 -6.80 -1.81
CA GLU A 248 -6.21 -7.47 -2.09
C GLU A 248 -6.01 -8.96 -2.43
N GLU A 249 -4.97 -9.32 -3.18
CA GLU A 249 -4.69 -10.70 -3.55
C GLU A 249 -4.26 -11.51 -2.31
N ALA A 250 -3.33 -10.99 -1.51
CA ALA A 250 -2.87 -11.65 -0.29
C ALA A 250 -4.00 -11.80 0.74
N ALA A 251 -4.87 -10.79 0.88
CA ALA A 251 -6.04 -10.85 1.75
C ALA A 251 -7.00 -11.98 1.33
N SER A 252 -7.19 -12.20 0.02
CA SER A 252 -8.03 -13.28 -0.50
C SER A 252 -7.45 -14.67 -0.20
N THR A 253 -6.13 -14.83 -0.27
CA THR A 253 -5.44 -16.11 -0.02
C THR A 253 -5.57 -16.57 1.44
N ILE A 254 -5.63 -15.64 2.39
CA ILE A 254 -5.88 -15.93 3.81
C ILE A 254 -7.38 -16.05 4.15
N GLY A 255 -8.25 -16.10 3.14
CA GLY A 255 -9.68 -16.37 3.29
C GLY A 255 -10.55 -15.15 3.59
N ILE A 256 -10.05 -13.92 3.41
CA ILE A 256 -10.87 -12.71 3.56
C ILE A 256 -11.74 -12.54 2.31
N ASP A 257 -13.06 -12.55 2.50
CA ASP A 257 -14.01 -12.21 1.44
C ASP A 257 -13.96 -10.70 1.17
N ILE A 258 -13.13 -10.31 0.19
CA ILE A 258 -12.91 -8.91 -0.19
C ILE A 258 -14.24 -8.22 -0.49
N ARG A 259 -15.18 -8.92 -1.13
CA ARG A 259 -16.45 -8.33 -1.54
C ARG A 259 -17.27 -7.92 -0.32
N ARG A 260 -17.39 -8.80 0.67
CA ARG A 260 -18.10 -8.47 1.92
C ARG A 260 -17.48 -7.27 2.60
N VAL A 261 -16.15 -7.18 2.60
CA VAL A 261 -15.42 -6.04 3.19
C VAL A 261 -15.73 -4.75 2.43
N LYS A 262 -15.59 -4.73 1.09
CA LYS A 262 -15.90 -3.55 0.25
C LYS A 262 -17.39 -3.16 0.33
N THR A 263 -18.31 -4.13 0.25
CA THR A 263 -19.75 -3.91 0.40
C THR A 263 -20.10 -3.29 1.75
N LEU A 264 -19.52 -3.79 2.84
CA LEU A 264 -19.76 -3.26 4.18
C LEU A 264 -19.32 -1.79 4.28
N VAL A 265 -18.17 -1.44 3.71
CA VAL A 265 -17.69 -0.05 3.68
C VAL A 265 -18.67 0.85 2.94
N PHE A 266 -19.22 0.42 1.80
CA PHE A 266 -20.25 1.16 1.08
C PHE A 266 -21.53 1.34 1.89
N LEU A 267 -22.02 0.27 2.52
CA LEU A 267 -23.24 0.29 3.33
C LEU A 267 -23.11 1.18 4.57
N VAL A 268 -21.91 1.30 5.15
CA VAL A 268 -21.66 2.19 6.29
C VAL A 268 -21.48 3.64 5.82
N SER A 269 -20.78 3.87 4.71
CA SER A 269 -20.48 5.23 4.22
C SER A 269 -21.71 5.94 3.65
N ALA A 270 -22.57 5.22 2.92
CA ALA A 270 -23.73 5.79 2.24
C ALA A 270 -24.72 6.56 3.15
N PRO A 271 -25.19 6.00 4.29
CA PRO A 271 -26.11 6.73 5.18
C PRO A 271 -25.47 7.94 5.83
N MET A 272 -24.15 7.93 6.10
CA MET A 272 -23.44 9.09 6.62
C MET A 272 -23.54 10.26 5.65
N VAL A 273 -23.35 9.99 4.36
CA VAL A 273 -23.48 10.99 3.29
C VAL A 273 -24.91 11.46 3.12
N GLY A 274 -25.87 10.53 3.10
CA GLY A 274 -27.29 10.84 2.96
C GLY A 274 -27.81 11.74 4.08
N LEU A 275 -27.42 11.48 5.33
CA LEU A 275 -27.81 12.30 6.48
C LEU A 275 -27.12 13.68 6.46
N ALA A 276 -25.83 13.74 6.13
CA ALA A 276 -25.10 15.00 6.03
C ALA A 276 -25.67 15.90 4.91
N ALA A 277 -25.96 15.31 3.74
CA ALA A 277 -26.58 16.00 2.61
C ALA A 277 -28.02 16.43 2.92
N GLY A 278 -28.78 15.57 3.60
CA GLY A 278 -30.11 15.90 4.08
C GLY A 278 -30.12 17.16 4.94
N LEU A 279 -29.23 17.20 5.94
CA LEU A 279 -29.07 18.38 6.80
C LEU A 279 -28.62 19.62 6.01
N PHE A 280 -27.72 19.45 5.04
CA PHE A 280 -27.27 20.54 4.17
C PHE A 280 -28.43 21.15 3.37
N TYR A 281 -29.32 20.35 2.78
CA TYR A 281 -30.44 20.85 2.00
C TYR A 281 -31.61 21.36 2.85
N ILE A 282 -31.76 20.87 4.09
CA ILE A 282 -32.66 21.50 5.08
C ILE A 282 -32.26 22.96 5.35
N ASP A 283 -30.97 23.27 5.29
CA ASP A 283 -30.44 24.63 5.47
C ASP A 283 -30.50 25.47 4.18
N ASN A 284 -30.15 24.87 3.04
CA ASN A 284 -30.16 25.57 1.74
C ASN A 284 -31.57 25.78 1.17
N VAL A 285 -32.59 25.09 1.69
CA VAL A 285 -34.03 25.24 1.36
C VAL A 285 -34.39 24.92 -0.09
N THR A 286 -33.44 24.84 -1.02
CA THR A 286 -33.65 24.47 -2.41
C THR A 286 -32.63 23.41 -2.81
N ILE A 287 -33.09 22.39 -3.51
CA ILE A 287 -32.25 21.33 -4.07
C ILE A 287 -32.46 21.24 -5.58
N THR A 288 -31.38 21.35 -6.36
CA THR A 288 -31.42 21.16 -7.82
C THR A 288 -30.56 19.96 -8.22
N PRO A 289 -30.89 19.24 -9.32
CA PRO A 289 -30.10 18.09 -9.76
C PRO A 289 -28.65 18.45 -10.11
N ALA A 290 -28.42 19.65 -10.66
CA ALA A 290 -27.09 20.12 -11.04
C ALA A 290 -26.16 20.33 -9.84
N ASP A 291 -26.70 20.81 -8.71
CA ASP A 291 -25.90 20.99 -7.48
C ASP A 291 -25.76 19.68 -6.69
N ALA A 292 -26.86 18.94 -6.53
CA ALA A 292 -26.91 17.77 -5.65
C ALA A 292 -26.09 16.58 -6.15
N PHE A 293 -25.94 16.45 -7.48
CA PHE A 293 -25.12 15.41 -8.10
C PHE A 293 -23.82 15.95 -8.71
N SER A 294 -23.39 17.15 -8.30
CA SER A 294 -22.14 17.75 -8.79
C SER A 294 -20.91 17.00 -8.32
N ILE A 295 -19.91 16.85 -9.21
CA ILE A 295 -18.59 16.31 -8.86
C ILE A 295 -17.86 17.18 -7.81
N ARG A 296 -18.31 18.44 -7.63
CA ARG A 296 -17.81 19.37 -6.61
C ARG A 296 -17.78 18.75 -5.21
N TRP A 297 -18.81 17.98 -4.85
CA TRP A 297 -18.87 17.29 -3.56
C TRP A 297 -17.69 16.35 -3.35
N SER A 298 -17.36 15.55 -4.36
CA SER A 298 -16.20 14.66 -4.31
C SER A 298 -14.89 15.43 -4.19
N ALA A 299 -14.72 16.53 -4.94
CA ALA A 299 -13.52 17.36 -4.86
C ALA A 299 -13.32 17.99 -3.47
N VAL A 300 -14.38 18.55 -2.88
CA VAL A 300 -14.34 19.14 -1.53
C VAL A 300 -14.03 18.09 -0.48
N VAL A 301 -14.62 16.91 -0.56
CA VAL A 301 -14.42 15.86 0.43
C VAL A 301 -13.02 15.27 0.34
N VAL A 302 -12.46 15.13 -0.86
CA VAL A 302 -11.05 14.78 -1.07
C VAL A 302 -10.15 15.81 -0.38
N PHE A 303 -10.42 17.10 -0.58
CA PHE A 303 -9.67 18.16 0.09
C PHE A 303 -9.74 18.03 1.62
N VAL A 304 -10.94 17.89 2.18
CA VAL A 304 -11.16 17.72 3.63
C VAL A 304 -10.31 16.56 4.16
N VAL A 305 -10.39 15.38 3.52
CA VAL A 305 -9.69 14.20 4.03
C VAL A 305 -8.18 14.30 3.87
N VAL A 306 -7.70 14.81 2.73
CA VAL A 306 -6.26 14.93 2.47
C VAL A 306 -5.62 16.01 3.35
N ALA A 307 -6.25 17.19 3.46
CA ALA A 307 -5.78 18.27 4.31
C ALA A 307 -5.74 17.86 5.79
N GLY A 308 -6.79 17.17 6.25
CA GLY A 308 -6.87 16.65 7.61
C GLY A 308 -5.86 15.54 7.90
N GLY A 309 -5.66 14.62 6.95
CA GLY A 309 -4.78 13.46 7.06
C GLY A 309 -5.55 12.17 6.74
N MET A 310 -5.33 11.65 5.54
CA MET A 310 -5.96 10.43 5.04
C MET A 310 -5.62 9.21 5.92
N GLY A 311 -6.61 8.38 6.22
CA GLY A 311 -6.45 7.18 7.07
C GLY A 311 -6.35 7.47 8.57
N SER A 312 -6.60 8.71 9.00
CA SER A 312 -6.69 9.09 10.42
C SER A 312 -8.15 9.30 10.86
N LEU A 313 -8.47 9.00 12.12
CA LEU A 313 -9.86 9.14 12.61
C LEU A 313 -10.19 10.62 12.82
N ALA A 314 -9.22 11.41 13.29
CA ALA A 314 -9.38 12.85 13.51
C ALA A 314 -9.26 13.69 12.24
N GLY A 315 -8.66 13.15 11.18
CA GLY A 315 -8.39 13.85 9.92
C GLY A 315 -9.62 14.54 9.34
N PRO A 316 -10.73 13.83 9.06
CA PRO A 316 -11.95 14.45 8.52
C PRO A 316 -12.47 15.65 9.31
N ILE A 317 -12.37 15.63 10.64
CA ILE A 317 -12.83 16.72 11.51
C ILE A 317 -11.91 17.94 11.34
N VAL A 318 -10.59 17.75 11.45
CA VAL A 318 -9.60 18.81 11.28
C VAL A 318 -9.67 19.40 9.87
N GLY A 319 -9.78 18.53 8.86
CA GLY A 319 -9.91 18.90 7.46
C GLY A 319 -11.17 19.72 7.17
N ALA A 320 -12.29 19.39 7.80
CA ALA A 320 -13.53 20.14 7.64
C ALA A 320 -13.42 21.55 8.23
N VAL A 321 -12.76 21.70 9.39
CA VAL A 321 -12.46 23.02 9.97
C VAL A 321 -11.60 23.84 9.01
N ILE A 322 -10.55 23.25 8.45
CA ILE A 322 -9.66 23.91 7.48
C ILE A 322 -10.44 24.31 6.24
N PHE A 323 -11.23 23.39 5.68
CA PHE A 323 -12.05 23.65 4.51
C PHE A 323 -13.01 24.81 4.73
N VAL A 324 -13.82 24.78 5.79
CA VAL A 324 -14.80 25.84 6.06
C VAL A 324 -14.11 27.19 6.27
N PHE A 325 -12.96 27.21 6.94
CA PHE A 325 -12.18 28.45 7.12
C PHE A 325 -11.63 28.98 5.79
N VAL A 326 -11.01 28.11 4.99
CA VAL A 326 -10.45 28.45 3.67
C VAL A 326 -11.54 28.91 2.71
N ASP A 327 -12.62 28.14 2.59
CA ASP A 327 -13.78 28.46 1.74
C ASP A 327 -14.40 29.81 2.12
N ARG A 328 -14.49 30.11 3.43
CA ARG A 328 -15.00 31.40 3.90
C ARG A 328 -14.08 32.56 3.55
N LEU A 329 -12.76 32.39 3.70
CA LEU A 329 -11.79 33.41 3.31
C LEU A 329 -11.77 33.64 1.80
N LEU A 330 -11.70 32.56 1.01
CA LEU A 330 -11.65 32.63 -0.45
C LEU A 330 -12.90 33.31 -1.03
N SER A 331 -14.08 32.96 -0.50
CA SER A 331 -15.34 33.57 -0.88
C SER A 331 -15.41 35.06 -0.55
N GLY A 332 -14.73 35.50 0.51
CA GLY A 332 -14.72 36.90 0.94
C GLY A 332 -13.77 37.81 0.15
N TYR A 333 -12.69 37.28 -0.43
CA TYR A 333 -11.64 38.11 -1.06
C TYR A 333 -11.54 37.97 -2.59
N ILE A 334 -11.76 36.77 -3.15
CA ILE A 334 -11.33 36.49 -4.53
C ILE A 334 -12.50 36.37 -5.51
N GLY A 335 -13.70 35.99 -5.04
CA GLY A 335 -14.87 35.75 -5.90
C GLY A 335 -14.68 34.52 -6.80
N SER A 336 -15.67 33.62 -6.84
CA SER A 336 -15.62 32.27 -7.45
C SER A 336 -14.48 31.38 -6.91
N GLY A 337 -14.71 30.79 -5.74
CA GLY A 337 -13.73 30.03 -4.95
C GLY A 337 -13.28 28.67 -5.50
N GLU A 338 -13.81 28.17 -6.63
CA GLU A 338 -13.52 26.79 -7.06
C GLU A 338 -12.11 26.59 -7.61
N LEU A 339 -11.60 27.54 -8.42
CA LEU A 339 -10.23 27.46 -8.94
C LEU A 339 -9.21 27.70 -7.81
N ALA A 340 -9.51 28.64 -6.91
CA ALA A 340 -8.70 28.89 -5.73
C ALA A 340 -8.66 27.66 -4.81
N LEU A 341 -9.81 27.01 -4.59
CA LEU A 341 -9.89 25.78 -3.81
C LEU A 341 -9.08 24.65 -4.43
N GLY A 342 -9.13 24.48 -5.76
CA GLY A 342 -8.29 23.54 -6.49
C GLY A 342 -6.79 23.80 -6.30
N VAL A 343 -6.35 25.05 -6.43
CA VAL A 343 -4.95 25.46 -6.20
C VAL A 343 -4.53 25.21 -4.75
N PHE A 344 -5.36 25.62 -3.77
CA PHE A 344 -5.08 25.35 -2.36
C PHE A 344 -5.04 23.86 -2.05
N SER A 345 -5.88 23.06 -2.70
CA SER A 345 -5.85 21.60 -2.58
C SER A 345 -4.51 21.04 -3.05
N VAL A 346 -4.04 21.45 -4.23
CA VAL A 346 -2.74 21.03 -4.77
C VAL A 346 -1.60 21.48 -3.85
N LEU A 347 -1.63 22.71 -3.35
CA LEU A 347 -0.61 23.22 -2.43
C LEU A 347 -0.57 22.44 -1.12
N ILE A 348 -1.73 22.13 -0.52
CA ILE A 348 -1.78 21.31 0.70
C ILE A 348 -1.29 19.89 0.43
N ILE A 349 -1.65 19.28 -0.71
CA ILE A 349 -1.16 17.96 -1.10
C ILE A 349 0.38 17.96 -1.23
N LEU A 350 0.95 18.99 -1.85
CA LEU A 350 2.39 19.10 -2.06
C LEU A 350 3.17 19.43 -0.78
N LEU A 351 2.64 20.33 0.06
CA LEU A 351 3.31 20.82 1.26
C LEU A 351 3.08 19.92 2.49
N LEU A 352 1.92 19.25 2.56
CA LEU A 352 1.48 18.42 3.67
C LEU A 352 1.01 17.04 3.16
N PRO A 353 1.90 16.19 2.63
CA PRO A 353 1.54 14.90 2.01
C PRO A 353 0.92 13.89 2.98
N ARG A 354 1.03 14.10 4.31
CA ARG A 354 0.36 13.30 5.35
C ARG A 354 -0.78 14.05 6.06
N GLY A 355 -1.15 15.22 5.55
CA GLY A 355 -2.09 16.15 6.19
C GLY A 355 -1.62 16.67 7.55
N VAL A 356 -2.48 17.44 8.21
CA VAL A 356 -2.19 18.03 9.53
C VAL A 356 -1.98 16.96 10.61
N MET A 357 -2.76 15.87 10.57
CA MET A 357 -2.62 14.78 11.53
C MET A 357 -1.27 14.05 11.43
N GLY A 358 -0.65 14.02 10.25
CA GLY A 358 0.72 13.50 10.08
C GLY A 358 1.75 14.30 10.89
N LEU A 359 1.66 15.64 10.84
CA LEU A 359 2.55 16.52 11.61
C LEU A 359 2.35 16.34 13.11
N VAL A 360 1.11 16.29 13.58
CA VAL A 360 0.77 16.11 15.00
C VAL A 360 1.38 14.80 15.53
N ASN A 361 1.28 13.72 14.76
CA ASN A 361 1.87 12.44 15.12
C ASN A 361 3.41 12.50 15.16
N ASP A 362 4.06 13.18 14.21
CA ASP A 362 5.51 13.37 14.19
C ASP A 362 6.04 14.19 15.39
N PHE A 363 5.31 15.23 15.81
CA PHE A 363 5.64 16.02 17.01
C PHE A 363 5.48 15.20 18.30
N ARG A 364 4.39 14.44 18.43
CA ARG A 364 4.15 13.59 19.61
C ARG A 364 5.17 12.47 19.75
N LEU A 365 5.58 11.85 18.65
CA LEU A 365 6.63 10.83 18.68
C LEU A 365 7.97 11.41 19.15
N LYS A 366 8.27 12.68 18.81
CA LYS A 366 9.45 13.40 19.34
C LYS A 366 9.32 13.68 20.84
N GLU A 367 8.15 14.11 21.32
CA GLU A 367 7.92 14.37 22.75
C GLU A 367 7.87 13.08 23.60
N ALA A 368 7.24 12.01 23.12
CA ALA A 368 7.21 10.72 23.81
C ALA A 368 8.61 10.11 23.95
N LYS A 369 9.46 10.26 22.91
CA LYS A 369 10.89 9.91 22.98
C LYS A 369 11.65 10.78 23.98
N LYS A 370 11.29 12.06 24.12
CA LYS A 370 11.87 12.99 25.11
C LYS A 370 11.42 12.64 26.54
N ALA A 371 10.15 12.29 26.76
CA ALA A 371 9.58 11.92 28.05
C ALA A 371 10.04 10.53 28.55
N LYS A 372 10.21 9.54 27.64
CA LYS A 372 10.82 8.23 27.99
C LYS A 372 12.30 8.35 28.37
N ARG A 373 13.02 9.35 27.84
CA ARG A 373 14.40 9.67 28.25
C ARG A 373 14.46 10.28 29.66
N VAL A 374 13.43 11.02 30.09
CA VAL A 374 13.37 11.66 31.42
C VAL A 374 12.89 10.70 32.52
N ARG A 375 12.08 9.68 32.18
CA ARG A 375 11.55 8.70 33.16
C ARG A 375 12.49 7.54 33.53
N ARG A 376 13.64 7.37 32.88
CA ARG A 376 14.67 6.42 33.33
C ARG A 376 15.57 7.07 34.40
N GLY A 377 14.99 7.28 35.58
CA GLY A 377 15.73 7.39 36.85
C GLY A 377 15.96 5.99 37.45
N PRO A 378 16.90 5.82 38.40
CA PRO A 378 17.51 4.54 38.72
C PRO A 378 16.60 3.65 39.55
N SER A 379 16.02 2.61 38.93
CA SER A 379 15.49 1.44 39.64
C SER A 379 16.26 0.22 39.17
N GLY A 380 17.09 -0.31 40.07
CA GLY A 380 18.01 -1.40 39.82
C GLY A 380 17.31 -2.71 39.52
N PHE A 381 17.73 -3.34 38.44
CA PHE A 381 17.91 -4.78 38.31
C PHE A 381 18.80 -5.01 37.09
N GLY A 382 20.07 -5.31 37.35
CA GLY A 382 21.00 -5.89 36.40
C GLY A 382 21.78 -6.99 37.12
N PRO A 383 22.02 -8.17 36.51
CA PRO A 383 23.08 -9.06 36.98
C PRO A 383 24.43 -8.63 36.38
N PRO A 384 25.54 -9.05 37.02
CA PRO A 384 26.72 -8.22 37.17
C PRO A 384 27.74 -8.44 36.05
N ILE A 385 28.41 -7.38 35.65
CA ILE A 385 29.80 -7.49 35.19
C ILE A 385 30.61 -6.50 36.01
N GLY A 386 31.46 -7.07 36.88
CA GLY A 386 32.43 -6.35 37.66
C GLY A 386 33.51 -5.72 36.78
N GLY A 387 33.87 -4.50 37.16
CA GLY A 387 35.22 -3.95 37.16
C GLY A 387 36.15 -4.27 35.98
N ALA A 388 36.23 -3.33 35.04
CA ALA A 388 37.52 -2.80 34.63
C ALA A 388 37.33 -1.34 34.20
N THR A 389 37.93 -0.47 35.00
CA THR A 389 37.98 0.99 34.92
C THR A 389 38.83 1.47 33.75
N GLY A 390 38.37 2.50 33.03
CA GLY A 390 39.25 3.33 32.22
C GLY A 390 38.54 4.13 31.14
N ALA A 391 38.61 5.46 31.25
CA ALA A 391 38.29 6.48 30.24
C ALA A 391 36.81 6.67 29.85
N GLY A 392 36.23 7.74 30.41
CA GLY A 392 35.01 8.34 29.88
C GLY A 392 35.25 9.09 28.57
N GLY A 393 34.18 9.24 27.78
CA GLY A 393 34.18 10.15 26.65
C GLY A 393 33.22 9.75 25.53
N ALA A 394 31.95 10.14 25.67
CA ALA A 394 31.01 10.46 24.59
C ALA A 394 30.58 9.36 23.60
N ILE A 395 29.38 8.79 23.81
CA ILE A 395 28.52 8.35 22.69
C ILE A 395 27.06 8.67 23.01
N ALA A 396 26.46 9.58 22.21
CA ALA A 396 25.15 9.43 21.56
C ALA A 396 24.56 10.80 21.12
N LYS A 397 24.97 11.26 19.94
CA LYS A 397 24.24 12.26 19.14
C LYS A 397 23.85 11.64 17.78
N SER A 398 22.63 11.96 17.35
CA SER A 398 22.12 11.97 15.97
C SER A 398 21.94 10.63 15.20
N VAL A 399 20.68 10.29 14.91
CA VAL A 399 20.25 9.30 13.87
C VAL A 399 19.79 10.06 12.62
N LYS A 400 20.39 11.21 12.31
CA LYS A 400 20.01 12.04 11.14
C LYS A 400 21.03 12.00 9.99
N ASP A 401 22.11 11.25 10.14
CA ASP A 401 23.27 11.27 9.22
C ASP A 401 23.46 9.99 8.40
N TRP A 402 22.53 9.02 8.42
CA TRP A 402 22.71 7.75 7.69
C TRP A 402 22.74 7.90 6.15
N LYS A 403 22.18 8.99 5.61
CA LYS A 403 22.24 9.34 4.18
C LYS A 403 23.59 9.92 3.75
N SER A 404 24.53 10.16 4.67
CA SER A 404 25.88 10.66 4.33
C SER A 404 26.90 9.55 4.11
N PHE A 405 26.53 8.27 4.24
CA PHE A 405 27.38 7.17 3.78
C PHE A 405 27.33 7.10 2.25
N GLN A 406 28.25 7.80 1.59
CA GLN A 406 28.55 7.57 0.19
C GLN A 406 29.42 6.32 0.10
N ALA A 407 29.06 5.37 -0.76
CA ALA A 407 29.95 4.29 -1.15
C ALA A 407 31.30 4.89 -1.57
N PRO A 408 32.44 4.35 -1.13
CA PRO A 408 33.75 4.92 -1.43
C PRO A 408 33.93 5.09 -2.94
N LYS A 409 34.39 6.27 -3.37
CA LYS A 409 34.82 6.49 -4.75
C LYS A 409 36.17 5.81 -4.97
N SER A 410 36.26 5.07 -6.07
CA SER A 410 37.46 4.67 -6.84
C SER A 410 38.46 3.69 -6.21
N SER A 411 38.97 2.80 -7.08
CA SER A 411 39.87 1.65 -6.89
C SER A 411 39.29 0.45 -6.14
N LEU A 412 39.45 -0.75 -6.71
CA LEU A 412 39.14 -1.98 -5.99
C LEU A 412 40.02 -1.97 -4.72
N PRO A 413 39.48 -2.28 -3.55
CA PRO A 413 40.34 -2.57 -2.41
C PRO A 413 41.17 -3.82 -2.76
N PRO A 414 42.51 -3.77 -2.65
CA PRO A 414 43.37 -4.92 -2.93
C PRO A 414 42.92 -6.11 -2.05
N GLY A 415 42.51 -7.22 -2.66
CA GLY A 415 42.05 -8.42 -1.94
C GLY A 415 40.71 -9.04 -2.37
N LEU A 416 39.91 -8.37 -3.23
CA LEU A 416 38.76 -9.02 -3.90
C LEU A 416 39.25 -9.81 -5.11
N VAL A 417 39.21 -11.16 -5.06
CA VAL A 417 39.83 -12.02 -6.08
C VAL A 417 38.86 -12.59 -7.10
N SER A 418 37.58 -12.69 -6.76
CA SER A 418 36.54 -13.17 -7.67
C SER A 418 35.15 -12.74 -7.22
N ALA A 419 34.21 -12.65 -8.17
CA ALA A 419 32.83 -12.32 -7.89
C ALA A 419 31.87 -13.09 -8.81
N PHE A 420 30.78 -13.62 -8.25
CA PHE A 420 29.84 -14.49 -8.95
C PHE A 420 28.38 -14.16 -8.62
N LEU A 421 27.51 -14.21 -9.63
CA LEU A 421 26.06 -14.30 -9.46
C LEU A 421 25.61 -15.70 -9.87
N VAL A 422 24.93 -16.40 -8.96
CA VAL A 422 24.53 -17.80 -9.18
C VAL A 422 23.08 -18.04 -8.76
N PRO A 423 22.34 -18.97 -9.39
CA PRO A 423 20.94 -19.19 -9.08
C PRO A 423 20.76 -19.99 -7.79
N GLY A 424 19.86 -19.53 -6.92
CA GLY A 424 19.52 -20.22 -5.66
C GLY A 424 18.43 -21.28 -5.78
N ASN A 425 17.88 -21.52 -6.97
CA ASN A 425 16.86 -22.55 -7.17
C ASN A 425 17.52 -23.95 -7.04
N PRO A 426 16.98 -24.88 -6.23
CA PRO A 426 17.61 -26.18 -6.02
C PRO A 426 17.38 -27.18 -7.16
N LEU A 427 16.48 -26.91 -8.11
CA LEU A 427 16.13 -27.84 -9.17
C LEU A 427 17.32 -28.30 -10.05
N PRO A 428 18.21 -27.41 -10.53
CA PRO A 428 19.42 -27.85 -11.24
C PRO A 428 20.31 -28.78 -10.41
N TYR A 429 20.39 -28.57 -9.10
CA TYR A 429 21.15 -29.45 -8.19
C TYR A 429 20.46 -30.80 -7.97
N LEU A 430 19.14 -30.80 -7.77
CA LEU A 430 18.36 -32.01 -7.46
C LEU A 430 18.15 -32.91 -8.69
N ARG A 431 18.12 -32.34 -9.90
CA ARG A 431 17.99 -33.06 -11.17
C ARG A 431 19.00 -32.53 -12.19
N PRO A 432 20.29 -32.81 -12.00
CA PRO A 432 21.35 -32.26 -12.85
C PRO A 432 21.29 -32.76 -14.29
N ASP A 433 20.65 -33.92 -14.52
CA ASP A 433 20.51 -34.54 -15.83
C ASP A 433 19.30 -33.99 -16.64
N ASN A 434 18.48 -33.10 -16.06
CA ASN A 434 17.31 -32.55 -16.75
C ASN A 434 17.76 -31.59 -17.87
N PRO A 435 17.40 -31.83 -19.16
CA PRO A 435 17.99 -31.09 -20.29
C PRO A 435 17.92 -29.55 -20.19
N PRO A 436 16.81 -28.92 -19.74
CA PRO A 436 16.75 -27.46 -19.56
C PRO A 436 17.75 -26.91 -18.52
N TRP A 437 18.21 -27.73 -17.58
CA TRP A 437 19.04 -27.32 -16.44
C TRP A 437 20.51 -27.71 -16.59
N VAL A 438 20.84 -28.61 -17.53
CA VAL A 438 22.23 -28.97 -17.87
C VAL A 438 23.10 -27.74 -18.14
N PRO A 439 22.68 -26.72 -18.90
CA PRO A 439 23.50 -25.52 -19.10
C PRO A 439 23.85 -24.81 -17.79
N LEU A 440 22.91 -24.72 -16.84
CA LEU A 440 23.15 -24.09 -15.54
C LEU A 440 24.17 -24.88 -14.72
N MET A 441 24.15 -26.22 -14.80
CA MET A 441 25.13 -27.09 -14.15
C MET A 441 26.52 -26.95 -14.75
N GLU A 442 26.64 -26.86 -16.08
CA GLU A 442 27.91 -26.55 -16.74
C GLU A 442 28.42 -25.15 -16.37
N GLY A 443 27.50 -24.17 -16.26
CA GLY A 443 27.84 -22.83 -15.79
C GLY A 443 28.41 -22.84 -14.37
N TYR A 444 27.79 -23.60 -13.45
CA TYR A 444 28.31 -23.79 -12.09
C TYR A 444 29.68 -24.47 -12.08
N LYS A 445 29.93 -25.44 -12.96
CA LYS A 445 31.27 -26.06 -13.10
C LYS A 445 32.32 -25.04 -13.53
N ALA A 446 32.01 -24.18 -14.49
CA ALA A 446 32.90 -23.11 -14.93
C ALA A 446 33.16 -22.10 -13.81
N ALA A 447 32.12 -21.64 -13.10
CA ALA A 447 32.25 -20.75 -11.96
C ALA A 447 33.08 -21.38 -10.82
N ARG A 448 32.92 -22.68 -10.56
CA ARG A 448 33.74 -23.43 -9.60
C ARG A 448 35.23 -23.44 -9.99
N GLN A 449 35.54 -23.65 -11.27
CA GLN A 449 36.92 -23.63 -11.76
C GLN A 449 37.54 -22.24 -11.60
N ALA A 450 36.79 -21.18 -11.91
CA ALA A 450 37.21 -19.80 -11.71
C ALA A 450 37.44 -19.48 -10.21
N LEU A 451 36.51 -19.89 -9.35
CA LEU A 451 36.63 -19.74 -7.90
C LEU A 451 37.90 -20.43 -7.37
N ALA A 452 38.13 -21.68 -7.76
CA ALA A 452 39.32 -22.44 -7.37
C ALA A 452 40.62 -21.78 -7.85
N SER A 453 40.63 -21.22 -9.06
CA SER A 453 41.78 -20.51 -9.63
C SER A 453 42.07 -19.19 -8.92
N SER A 454 41.03 -18.51 -8.42
CA SER A 454 41.16 -17.25 -7.68
C SER A 454 41.70 -17.40 -6.25
N GLN A 455 41.74 -18.63 -5.70
CA GLN A 455 42.25 -18.98 -4.37
C GLN A 455 41.80 -18.01 -3.25
N PRO A 456 40.49 -17.87 -2.98
CA PRO A 456 39.99 -17.03 -1.90
C PRO A 456 40.18 -17.70 -0.54
N ASP A 457 40.37 -16.90 0.49
CA ASP A 457 40.38 -17.34 1.89
C ASP A 457 38.97 -17.44 2.46
N VAL A 458 38.01 -16.66 1.92
CA VAL A 458 36.61 -16.62 2.38
C VAL A 458 35.63 -16.33 1.25
N MET A 459 34.43 -16.91 1.34
CA MET A 459 33.30 -16.60 0.46
C MET A 459 32.28 -15.72 1.20
N LEU A 460 32.10 -14.49 0.73
CA LEU A 460 31.05 -13.59 1.23
C LEU A 460 29.75 -13.83 0.46
N VAL A 461 28.76 -14.43 1.13
CA VAL A 461 27.53 -14.92 0.50
C VAL A 461 26.32 -14.08 0.94
N TYR A 462 25.52 -13.64 -0.03
CA TYR A 462 24.19 -13.08 0.18
C TYR A 462 23.18 -13.91 -0.61
N SER A 463 22.19 -14.48 0.08
CA SER A 463 21.12 -15.24 -0.56
C SER A 463 19.77 -14.54 -0.46
N THR A 464 19.03 -14.50 -1.57
CA THR A 464 17.65 -13.98 -1.59
C THR A 464 16.69 -14.77 -0.71
N GLN A 465 16.96 -16.05 -0.48
CA GLN A 465 16.07 -16.96 0.25
C GLN A 465 16.30 -16.92 1.77
N TRP A 466 17.42 -16.36 2.25
CA TRP A 466 17.65 -16.23 3.68
C TRP A 466 17.02 -14.96 4.25
N ALA A 467 15.72 -15.00 4.55
CA ALA A 467 14.96 -13.82 4.94
C ALA A 467 15.19 -13.38 6.40
N ALA A 468 15.36 -12.06 6.60
CA ALA A 468 15.33 -11.41 7.92
C ALA A 468 14.31 -10.26 7.97
N VAL A 469 13.69 -10.01 9.13
CA VAL A 469 12.61 -9.01 9.29
C VAL A 469 12.83 -8.01 10.43
N LEU A 470 13.80 -8.24 11.31
CA LEU A 470 14.09 -7.34 12.43
C LEU A 470 15.43 -6.64 12.21
N ASP A 471 16.50 -7.33 12.58
CA ASP A 471 17.88 -6.87 12.46
C ASP A 471 18.55 -7.57 11.26
N GLN A 472 19.62 -6.99 10.73
CA GLN A 472 20.50 -7.67 9.78
C GLN A 472 21.15 -8.87 10.46
N LEU A 473 21.00 -10.05 9.89
CA LEU A 473 21.56 -11.28 10.45
C LEU A 473 22.86 -11.66 9.73
N TRP A 474 23.82 -12.13 10.52
CA TRP A 474 25.05 -12.76 10.06
C TRP A 474 25.16 -14.14 10.68
N GLN A 475 25.44 -15.16 9.87
CA GLN A 475 25.59 -16.53 10.36
C GLN A 475 26.96 -16.65 11.02
N SER A 476 27.00 -17.06 12.28
CA SER A 476 28.23 -17.09 13.09
C SER A 476 28.51 -18.45 13.73
N ARG A 477 27.70 -19.48 13.43
CA ARG A 477 27.99 -20.84 13.86
C ARG A 477 29.16 -21.40 13.04
N PRO A 478 30.28 -21.86 13.64
CA PRO A 478 31.47 -22.29 12.90
C PRO A 478 31.24 -23.41 11.89
N HIS A 479 30.28 -24.28 12.17
CA HIS A 479 30.01 -25.46 11.37
C HIS A 479 28.51 -25.75 11.35
N LEU A 480 27.96 -25.80 10.14
CA LEU A 480 26.56 -26.06 9.85
C LEU A 480 26.48 -27.34 9.04
N ASN A 481 25.82 -28.36 9.58
CA ASN A 481 25.58 -29.60 8.84
C ASN A 481 24.14 -30.05 9.01
N GLY A 482 23.67 -30.84 8.06
CA GLY A 482 22.35 -31.43 8.10
C GLY A 482 21.83 -31.77 6.72
N VAL A 483 20.51 -31.99 6.68
CA VAL A 483 19.76 -32.26 5.46
C VAL A 483 18.60 -31.28 5.42
N HIS A 484 18.55 -30.46 4.38
CA HIS A 484 17.46 -29.53 4.13
C HIS A 484 16.53 -30.11 3.06
N VAL A 485 15.23 -29.92 3.24
CA VAL A 485 14.22 -30.27 2.23
C VAL A 485 13.54 -28.97 1.81
N ASP A 486 13.65 -28.63 0.53
CA ASP A 486 13.06 -27.39 0.02
C ASP A 486 11.53 -27.43 0.13
N ALA A 487 10.94 -26.35 0.63
CA ALA A 487 9.51 -26.30 0.92
C ALA A 487 8.62 -26.37 -0.35
N ASN A 488 9.16 -26.02 -1.53
CA ASN A 488 8.45 -26.12 -2.81
C ASN A 488 8.88 -27.37 -3.59
N TRP A 489 10.16 -27.73 -3.53
CA TRP A 489 10.77 -28.73 -4.42
C TRP A 489 11.07 -30.06 -3.72
N TYR A 490 10.40 -30.35 -2.59
CA TYR A 490 10.61 -31.56 -1.79
C TYR A 490 10.45 -32.87 -2.58
N GLU A 491 9.61 -32.90 -3.61
CA GLU A 491 9.41 -34.07 -4.49
C GLU A 491 10.67 -34.44 -5.29
N TYR A 492 11.59 -33.50 -5.46
CA TYR A 492 12.83 -33.70 -6.21
C TYR A 492 13.99 -34.16 -5.32
N GLY A 493 13.82 -34.23 -4.00
CA GLY A 493 14.76 -34.85 -3.08
C GLY A 493 15.39 -33.87 -2.08
N ASP A 494 16.46 -34.34 -1.45
CA ASP A 494 17.05 -33.72 -0.27
C ASP A 494 18.33 -32.95 -0.60
N LEU A 495 18.60 -31.89 0.16
CA LEU A 495 19.80 -31.05 0.07
C LEU A 495 20.69 -31.31 1.30
N PRO A 496 21.57 -32.33 1.28
CA PRO A 496 22.59 -32.48 2.31
C PRO A 496 23.58 -31.32 2.25
N PHE A 497 24.00 -30.82 3.41
CA PHE A 497 24.98 -29.74 3.47
C PHE A 497 25.96 -29.94 4.62
N ASP A 498 27.18 -29.47 4.37
CA ASP A 498 28.26 -29.34 5.33
C ASP A 498 29.01 -28.03 4.99
N ILE A 499 28.77 -27.01 5.81
CA ILE A 499 29.22 -25.63 5.57
C ILE A 499 30.08 -25.18 6.74
N SER A 500 31.31 -24.79 6.43
CA SER A 500 32.19 -24.09 7.37
C SER A 500 31.96 -22.58 7.29
N VAL A 501 31.94 -21.90 8.43
CA VAL A 501 31.70 -20.45 8.53
C VAL A 501 32.88 -19.76 9.22
N ASP A 502 33.37 -18.67 8.67
CA ASP A 502 34.38 -17.82 9.33
C ASP A 502 33.67 -17.00 10.42
N SER A 503 33.48 -17.62 11.59
CA SER A 503 32.75 -17.02 12.71
C SER A 503 33.39 -15.74 13.24
N PRO A 504 34.73 -15.65 13.41
CA PRO A 504 35.37 -14.39 13.79
C PRO A 504 35.05 -13.26 12.82
N LEU A 505 35.12 -13.53 11.51
CA LEU A 505 34.81 -12.51 10.51
C LEU A 505 33.31 -12.16 10.49
N ALA A 506 32.41 -13.15 10.64
CA ALA A 506 30.97 -12.89 10.74
C ALA A 506 30.60 -12.03 11.95
N GLU A 507 31.25 -12.23 13.10
CA GLU A 507 31.09 -11.38 14.29
C GLU A 507 31.57 -9.95 14.04
N ARG A 508 32.71 -9.79 13.34
CA ARG A 508 33.17 -8.46 12.88
C ARG A 508 32.15 -7.79 11.95
N MET A 509 31.56 -8.53 11.01
CA MET A 509 30.55 -7.99 10.10
C MET A 509 29.31 -7.49 10.83
N LYS A 510 28.86 -8.22 11.85
CA LYS A 510 27.76 -7.81 12.73
C LYS A 510 28.09 -6.53 13.48
N ASP A 511 29.30 -6.38 14.01
CA ASP A 511 29.70 -5.16 14.74
C ASP A 511 29.90 -3.97 13.78
N ALA A 512 30.57 -4.16 12.64
CA ALA A 512 30.71 -3.15 11.60
C ALA A 512 29.35 -2.69 11.05
N SER A 513 28.39 -3.61 10.89
CA SER A 513 27.01 -3.27 10.50
C SER A 513 26.35 -2.33 11.50
N LYS A 514 26.50 -2.58 12.80
CA LYS A 514 25.97 -1.71 13.87
C LYS A 514 26.63 -0.34 13.85
N GLU A 515 27.95 -0.28 13.66
CA GLU A 515 28.70 0.97 13.55
C GLU A 515 28.28 1.80 12.34
N ALA A 516 27.96 1.14 11.23
CA ALA A 516 27.38 1.75 10.03
C ALA A 516 25.90 2.14 10.18
N GLY A 517 25.30 1.95 11.36
CA GLY A 517 23.92 2.33 11.66
C GLY A 517 22.86 1.32 11.23
N VAL A 518 23.26 0.10 10.84
CA VAL A 518 22.36 -1.02 10.54
C VAL A 518 22.24 -1.91 11.78
N SER A 519 21.05 -1.99 12.37
CA SER A 519 20.83 -2.89 13.50
C SER A 519 21.15 -4.32 13.08
N SER A 520 21.99 -5.02 13.83
CA SER A 520 22.51 -6.33 13.43
C SER A 520 22.68 -7.31 14.59
N LYS A 521 22.54 -8.61 14.29
CA LYS A 521 22.73 -9.73 15.21
C LYS A 521 23.44 -10.88 14.53
N SER A 522 24.19 -11.62 15.31
CA SER A 522 24.72 -12.91 14.88
C SER A 522 23.72 -14.03 15.17
N VAL A 523 23.82 -15.09 14.40
CA VAL A 523 22.99 -16.28 14.48
C VAL A 523 23.92 -17.46 14.71
N ASP A 524 23.87 -18.04 15.92
CA ASP A 524 24.58 -19.26 16.26
C ASP A 524 23.63 -20.18 17.03
N TYR A 525 22.84 -20.93 16.26
CA TYR A 525 21.94 -21.94 16.79
C TYR A 525 22.23 -23.26 16.10
N ASP A 526 22.24 -24.33 16.89
CA ASP A 526 22.26 -25.67 16.33
C ASP A 526 20.99 -25.91 15.51
N GLN A 527 21.12 -26.58 14.37
CA GLN A 527 20.01 -26.85 13.44
C GLN A 527 19.29 -25.59 12.94
N PHE A 528 19.99 -24.44 12.89
CA PHE A 528 19.43 -23.24 12.28
C PHE A 528 19.07 -23.51 10.80
N PRO A 529 17.86 -23.13 10.33
CA PRO A 529 17.41 -23.41 8.97
C PRO A 529 18.13 -22.51 7.97
N ILE A 530 19.30 -22.93 7.52
CA ILE A 530 19.96 -22.32 6.38
C ILE A 530 19.12 -22.56 5.12
N ASP A 531 19.08 -21.57 4.23
CA ASP A 531 18.21 -21.55 3.06
C ASP A 531 18.73 -22.40 1.89
N SER A 532 17.84 -22.87 1.02
CA SER A 532 18.18 -23.69 -0.15
C SER A 532 19.22 -23.02 -1.05
N GLY A 533 19.11 -21.72 -1.29
CA GLY A 533 20.04 -20.96 -2.12
C GLY A 533 21.47 -21.04 -1.63
N THR A 534 21.70 -20.75 -0.35
CA THR A 534 23.04 -20.86 0.26
C THR A 534 23.58 -22.28 0.20
N ILE A 535 22.75 -23.29 0.46
CA ILE A 535 23.16 -24.71 0.38
C ILE A 535 23.58 -25.08 -1.04
N VAL A 536 22.74 -24.77 -2.03
CA VAL A 536 22.99 -25.10 -3.45
C VAL A 536 24.25 -24.40 -3.94
N ALA A 537 24.41 -23.11 -3.62
CA ALA A 537 25.60 -22.36 -4.00
C ALA A 537 26.87 -22.95 -3.36
N ASN A 538 26.84 -23.31 -2.07
CA ASN A 538 27.98 -23.95 -1.42
C ASN A 538 28.29 -25.31 -2.04
N ASN A 539 27.29 -26.18 -2.23
CA ASN A 539 27.51 -27.52 -2.75
C ASN A 539 28.01 -27.52 -4.21
N LEU A 540 27.66 -26.52 -5.01
CA LEU A 540 28.10 -26.45 -6.41
C LEU A 540 29.42 -25.69 -6.59
N LEU A 541 29.68 -24.65 -5.80
CA LEU A 541 30.92 -23.86 -5.91
C LEU A 541 32.04 -24.39 -5.00
N ASN A 542 31.70 -24.89 -3.81
CA ASN A 542 32.61 -25.30 -2.74
C ASN A 542 32.20 -26.66 -2.10
N PRO A 543 32.00 -27.74 -2.88
CA PRO A 543 31.50 -29.02 -2.35
C PRO A 543 32.44 -29.67 -1.33
N ASP A 544 33.73 -29.35 -1.38
CA ASP A 544 34.72 -29.89 -0.44
C ASP A 544 34.72 -29.10 0.89
N GLY A 545 33.92 -28.04 1.02
CA GLY A 545 33.80 -27.23 2.23
C GLY A 545 35.09 -26.51 2.65
N ARG A 546 36.06 -26.37 1.73
CA ARG A 546 37.42 -25.87 2.04
C ARG A 546 37.45 -24.37 2.29
N ILE A 547 36.63 -23.61 1.59
CA ILE A 547 36.55 -22.16 1.74
C ILE A 547 35.45 -21.86 2.76
N PRO A 548 35.74 -21.25 3.92
CA PRO A 548 34.71 -20.85 4.87
C PRO A 548 33.83 -19.73 4.30
N LEU A 549 32.55 -19.75 4.68
CA LEU A 549 31.57 -18.74 4.27
C LEU A 549 31.41 -17.66 5.34
N VAL A 550 31.04 -16.46 4.91
CA VAL A 550 30.40 -15.44 5.76
C VAL A 550 29.09 -15.08 5.08
N ILE A 551 27.99 -15.40 5.76
CA ILE A 551 26.66 -15.38 5.14
C ILE A 551 25.89 -14.19 5.73
N ALA A 552 25.34 -13.36 4.85
CA ALA A 552 24.49 -12.22 5.18
C ALA A 552 23.03 -12.52 4.80
N ALA A 553 22.10 -12.25 5.73
CA ALA A 553 20.68 -12.43 5.45
C ALA A 553 20.13 -11.34 4.52
N ASN A 554 19.15 -11.71 3.70
CA ASN A 554 18.29 -10.79 2.98
C ASN A 554 17.25 -10.19 3.93
N ASN A 555 17.55 -9.01 4.49
CA ASN A 555 16.54 -8.28 5.26
C ASN A 555 15.46 -7.71 4.32
N LEU A 556 14.20 -8.07 4.54
CA LEU A 556 13.07 -7.68 3.69
C LEU A 556 12.79 -6.17 3.71
N TYR A 557 13.25 -5.45 4.74
CA TYR A 557 13.12 -4.00 4.84
C TYR A 557 14.31 -3.23 4.28
N HIS A 558 15.38 -3.91 3.86
CA HIS A 558 16.50 -3.27 3.16
C HIS A 558 16.15 -3.08 1.69
N ASP A 559 16.30 -1.84 1.23
CA ASP A 559 16.23 -1.48 -0.19
C ASP A 559 17.54 -1.84 -0.93
N PHE A 560 17.51 -1.69 -2.25
CA PHE A 560 18.64 -1.98 -3.13
C PHE A 560 19.93 -1.28 -2.68
N ASP A 561 19.85 0.01 -2.34
CA ASP A 561 21.01 0.80 -1.91
C ASP A 561 21.54 0.38 -0.52
N THR A 562 20.66 -0.04 0.39
CA THR A 562 21.09 -0.56 1.70
C THR A 562 21.82 -1.88 1.55
N THR A 563 21.32 -2.79 0.71
CA THR A 563 22.03 -4.04 0.40
C THR A 563 23.37 -3.77 -0.31
N ARG A 564 23.42 -2.80 -1.23
CA ARG A 564 24.66 -2.33 -1.86
C ARG A 564 25.68 -1.83 -0.83
N ARG A 565 25.26 -0.98 0.11
CA ARG A 565 26.16 -0.53 1.20
C ARG A 565 26.64 -1.69 2.08
N LEU A 566 25.79 -2.67 2.34
CA LEU A 566 26.14 -3.85 3.12
C LEU A 566 27.22 -4.70 2.41
N GLY A 567 27.10 -4.88 1.09
CA GLY A 567 28.12 -5.57 0.29
C GLY A 567 29.47 -4.84 0.29
N ALA A 568 29.44 -3.51 0.14
CA ALA A 568 30.65 -2.68 0.24
C ALA A 568 31.31 -2.79 1.61
N LEU A 569 30.51 -2.76 2.69
CA LEU A 569 30.99 -2.95 4.05
C LEU A 569 31.63 -4.33 4.23
N ALA A 570 30.97 -5.38 3.76
CA ALA A 570 31.44 -6.74 3.94
C ALA A 570 32.80 -7.00 3.27
N VAL A 571 32.96 -6.56 2.01
CA VAL A 571 34.23 -6.69 1.29
C VAL A 571 35.32 -5.87 1.99
N LYS A 572 35.01 -4.63 2.38
CA LYS A 572 35.97 -3.75 3.07
C LYS A 572 36.48 -4.37 4.37
N GLU A 573 35.59 -4.89 5.22
CA GLU A 573 35.98 -5.47 6.51
C GLU A 573 36.77 -6.78 6.34
N ALA A 574 36.42 -7.62 5.37
CA ALA A 574 37.14 -8.86 5.09
C ALA A 574 38.57 -8.58 4.59
N ILE A 575 38.72 -7.61 3.69
CA ILE A 575 40.03 -7.18 3.20
C ILE A 575 40.85 -6.51 4.32
N ALA A 576 40.22 -5.72 5.18
CA ALA A 576 40.89 -5.14 6.34
C ALA A 576 41.38 -6.19 7.35
N ASP A 577 40.72 -7.36 7.43
CA ASP A 577 41.19 -8.54 8.19
C ASP A 577 42.27 -9.35 7.44
N GLY A 578 42.69 -8.89 6.25
CA GLY A 578 43.74 -9.50 5.44
C GLY A 578 43.29 -10.72 4.64
N ARG A 579 41.99 -10.89 4.39
CA ARG A 579 41.44 -12.02 3.63
C ARG A 579 41.38 -11.73 2.13
N ARG A 580 41.67 -12.75 1.32
CA ARG A 580 41.31 -12.83 -0.10
C ARG A 580 39.85 -13.22 -0.23
N VAL A 581 39.05 -12.39 -0.87
CA VAL A 581 37.59 -12.49 -0.87
C VAL A 581 37.04 -12.99 -2.19
N ALA A 582 36.19 -14.01 -2.15
CA ALA A 582 35.25 -14.31 -3.23
C ALA A 582 33.85 -13.79 -2.86
N LEU A 583 33.26 -12.95 -3.69
CA LEU A 583 31.94 -12.35 -3.45
C LEU A 583 30.84 -13.10 -4.22
N VAL A 584 29.80 -13.57 -3.54
CA VAL A 584 28.75 -14.39 -4.17
C VAL A 584 27.36 -13.84 -3.88
N GLY A 585 26.63 -13.48 -4.93
CA GLY A 585 25.21 -13.16 -4.89
C GLY A 585 24.37 -14.35 -5.35
N VAL A 586 23.52 -14.87 -4.48
CA VAL A 586 22.69 -16.04 -4.75
C VAL A 586 21.24 -15.62 -4.94
N GLY A 587 20.68 -15.86 -6.12
CA GLY A 587 19.31 -15.50 -6.46
C GLY A 587 18.97 -15.72 -7.93
N GLY A 588 17.67 -15.73 -8.24
CA GLY A 588 17.16 -15.84 -9.61
C GLY A 588 17.18 -14.51 -10.38
N LEU A 589 16.86 -14.59 -11.67
CA LEU A 589 16.57 -13.47 -12.54
C LEU A 589 15.06 -13.14 -12.46
N SER A 590 14.31 -13.24 -13.56
CA SER A 590 12.86 -13.04 -13.58
C SER A 590 12.12 -14.07 -12.71
N GLY A 591 11.20 -13.60 -11.86
CA GLY A 591 10.53 -14.43 -10.84
C GLY A 591 9.19 -15.05 -11.24
N SER A 592 8.83 -15.06 -12.51
CA SER A 592 7.59 -15.73 -12.96
C SER A 592 7.80 -17.25 -12.98
N ILE A 593 7.13 -17.98 -12.10
CA ILE A 593 7.19 -19.45 -11.98
C ILE A 593 5.88 -20.05 -12.53
N PHE A 594 5.92 -21.26 -13.09
CA PHE A 594 4.70 -21.99 -13.42
C PHE A 594 3.83 -22.21 -12.17
N ARG A 595 2.51 -22.03 -12.31
CA ARG A 595 1.53 -22.16 -11.21
C ARG A 595 0.75 -23.48 -11.26
N GLU A 596 1.13 -24.33 -12.20
CA GLU A 596 0.62 -25.68 -12.40
C GLU A 596 1.81 -26.61 -12.48
N GLU A 597 1.60 -27.87 -12.12
CA GLU A 597 2.62 -28.90 -12.29
C GLU A 597 2.95 -29.04 -13.78
N ILE A 598 4.25 -28.95 -14.11
CA ILE A 598 4.75 -29.17 -15.46
C ILE A 598 5.60 -30.43 -15.52
N ASN A 599 5.71 -31.00 -16.71
CA ASN A 599 6.80 -31.93 -16.99
C ASN A 599 8.12 -31.15 -17.02
N ILE A 600 9.03 -31.44 -16.08
CA ILE A 600 10.28 -30.69 -15.90
C ILE A 600 11.20 -30.73 -17.14
N VAL A 601 11.05 -31.72 -18.01
CA VAL A 601 11.81 -31.83 -19.27
C VAL A 601 11.40 -30.73 -20.27
N ASP A 602 10.18 -30.21 -20.14
CA ASP A 602 9.60 -29.17 -20.99
C ASP A 602 9.69 -27.76 -20.36
N ASP A 603 10.50 -27.61 -19.31
CA ASP A 603 10.70 -26.34 -18.61
C ASP A 603 11.28 -25.26 -19.54
N ARG A 604 10.78 -24.04 -19.36
CA ARG A 604 11.09 -22.87 -20.19
C ARG A 604 10.69 -21.59 -19.47
N ILE A 605 11.22 -20.45 -19.87
CA ILE A 605 10.80 -19.15 -19.32
C ILE A 605 9.31 -18.92 -19.59
N VAL A 606 8.53 -18.60 -18.54
CA VAL A 606 7.07 -18.48 -18.63
C VAL A 606 6.63 -17.36 -19.57
N GLY A 607 7.26 -16.20 -19.47
CA GLY A 607 6.89 -15.00 -20.22
C GLY A 607 7.95 -14.60 -21.25
N ALA A 608 7.55 -14.44 -22.52
CA ALA A 608 8.42 -13.85 -23.54
C ALA A 608 8.83 -12.39 -23.22
N SER A 609 8.09 -11.72 -22.34
CA SER A 609 8.51 -10.43 -21.78
C SER A 609 9.65 -10.59 -20.77
N ASP A 610 9.57 -11.59 -19.91
CA ASP A 610 10.56 -11.86 -18.87
C ASP A 610 11.89 -12.28 -19.49
N ASP A 611 11.83 -13.14 -20.51
CA ASP A 611 13.02 -13.56 -21.27
C ASP A 611 13.73 -12.37 -21.94
N ARG A 612 12.99 -11.47 -22.59
CA ARG A 612 13.56 -10.24 -23.17
C ARG A 612 14.22 -9.35 -22.12
N TRP A 613 13.58 -9.21 -20.95
CA TRP A 613 14.15 -8.45 -19.83
C TRP A 613 15.42 -9.10 -19.28
N ASN A 614 15.45 -10.42 -19.15
CA ASN A 614 16.62 -11.17 -18.73
C ASN A 614 17.77 -11.01 -19.73
N GLN A 615 17.52 -11.18 -21.02
CA GLN A 615 18.54 -11.00 -22.05
C GLN A 615 19.09 -9.58 -22.05
N GLN A 616 18.23 -8.57 -21.95
CA GLN A 616 18.66 -7.18 -21.87
C GLN A 616 19.54 -6.91 -20.64
N ILE A 617 19.18 -7.40 -19.45
CA ILE A 617 19.99 -7.15 -18.25
C ILE A 617 21.31 -7.94 -18.32
N LEU A 618 21.29 -9.17 -18.83
CA LEU A 618 22.48 -10.00 -19.00
C LEU A 618 23.46 -9.39 -20.01
N GLU A 619 22.97 -8.83 -21.12
CA GLU A 619 23.79 -8.09 -22.09
C GLU A 619 24.47 -6.89 -21.43
N LEU A 620 23.71 -6.08 -20.68
CA LEU A 620 24.27 -4.92 -19.99
C LEU A 620 25.31 -5.31 -18.93
N ILE A 621 25.06 -6.41 -18.21
CA ILE A 621 26.01 -6.99 -17.26
C ILE A 621 27.25 -7.49 -18.00
N ALA A 622 27.11 -8.20 -19.13
CA ALA A 622 28.26 -8.72 -19.86
C ALA A 622 29.19 -7.60 -20.36
N HIS A 623 28.62 -6.48 -20.82
CA HIS A 623 29.37 -5.34 -21.36
C HIS A 623 29.94 -4.38 -20.30
N GLY A 624 29.58 -4.52 -19.02
CA GLY A 624 30.02 -3.56 -18.01
C GLY A 624 29.44 -2.16 -18.14
N ASP A 625 28.24 -2.01 -18.73
CA ASP A 625 27.62 -0.67 -18.89
C ASP A 625 26.91 -0.23 -17.60
N HIS A 626 27.70 0.27 -16.66
CA HIS A 626 27.25 0.77 -15.35
C HIS A 626 26.14 1.83 -15.46
N ILE A 627 26.22 2.70 -16.47
CA ILE A 627 25.29 3.83 -16.63
C ILE A 627 23.93 3.34 -17.12
N ALA A 628 23.91 2.42 -18.08
CA ALA A 628 22.68 1.81 -18.55
C ALA A 628 22.06 0.91 -17.48
N LEU A 629 22.88 0.14 -16.74
CA LEU A 629 22.42 -0.73 -15.65
C LEU A 629 21.68 0.06 -14.56
N GLU A 630 22.24 1.17 -14.08
CA GLU A 630 21.59 2.02 -13.06
C GLU A 630 20.22 2.55 -13.49
N LYS A 631 20.03 2.83 -14.79
CA LYS A 631 18.75 3.31 -15.33
C LYS A 631 17.70 2.20 -15.47
N VAL A 632 18.15 0.98 -15.75
CA VAL A 632 17.28 -0.14 -16.13
C VAL A 632 16.96 -1.05 -14.95
N VAL A 633 17.86 -1.20 -13.97
CA VAL A 633 17.73 -2.19 -12.89
C VAL A 633 16.43 -2.09 -12.10
N GLY A 634 15.97 -0.87 -11.78
CA GLY A 634 14.70 -0.66 -11.08
C GLY A 634 13.49 -1.05 -11.92
N GLN A 635 13.54 -0.82 -13.25
CA GLN A 635 12.47 -1.23 -14.16
C GLN A 635 12.47 -2.75 -14.36
N TYR A 636 13.65 -3.35 -14.48
CA TYR A 636 13.82 -4.80 -14.58
C TYR A 636 13.24 -5.50 -13.34
N ALA A 637 13.62 -5.05 -12.15
CA ALA A 637 13.12 -5.59 -10.89
C ALA A 637 11.59 -5.57 -10.81
N ALA A 638 10.95 -4.46 -11.22
CA ALA A 638 9.50 -4.32 -11.19
C ALA A 638 8.79 -5.12 -12.32
N LYS A 639 9.28 -5.03 -13.55
CA LYS A 639 8.58 -5.56 -14.74
C LYS A 639 8.78 -7.06 -14.93
N ALA A 640 9.98 -7.57 -14.68
CA ALA A 640 10.31 -9.00 -14.76
C ALA A 640 10.12 -9.73 -13.42
N LYS A 641 9.64 -9.01 -12.39
CA LYS A 641 9.48 -9.50 -11.01
C LYS A 641 10.77 -10.16 -10.51
N ALA A 642 11.90 -9.47 -10.67
CA ALA A 642 13.19 -10.06 -10.40
C ALA A 642 13.30 -10.51 -8.94
N ASP A 643 13.99 -11.63 -8.71
CA ASP A 643 14.07 -12.27 -7.40
C ASP A 643 14.50 -11.28 -6.29
N MET A 644 13.63 -11.10 -5.31
CA MET A 644 13.77 -10.18 -4.17
C MET A 644 14.22 -8.76 -4.58
N GLY A 645 13.71 -8.25 -5.71
CA GLY A 645 14.06 -6.92 -6.21
C GLY A 645 15.50 -6.82 -6.73
N PHE A 646 16.09 -7.95 -7.12
CA PHE A 646 17.46 -8.08 -7.62
C PHE A 646 18.53 -7.64 -6.61
N LYS A 647 18.25 -7.77 -5.30
CA LYS A 647 19.15 -7.34 -4.22
C LYS A 647 20.46 -8.12 -4.11
N HIS A 648 20.51 -9.36 -4.56
CA HIS A 648 21.76 -10.14 -4.64
C HIS A 648 22.74 -9.54 -5.68
N PHE A 649 22.23 -8.89 -6.72
CA PHE A 649 23.06 -8.07 -7.62
C PHE A 649 23.47 -6.74 -6.96
N ALA A 650 22.60 -6.11 -6.17
CA ALA A 650 22.97 -4.92 -5.39
C ALA A 650 24.15 -5.19 -4.45
N TRP A 651 24.13 -6.34 -3.76
CA TRP A 651 25.22 -6.84 -2.92
C TRP A 651 26.54 -6.91 -3.70
N LEU A 652 26.52 -7.51 -4.90
CA LEU A 652 27.67 -7.61 -5.79
C LEU A 652 28.19 -6.22 -6.22
N LEU A 653 27.31 -5.34 -6.69
CA LEU A 653 27.67 -3.97 -7.07
C LEU A 653 28.32 -3.20 -5.90
N GLY A 654 27.83 -3.44 -4.69
CA GLY A 654 28.40 -2.87 -3.47
C GLY A 654 29.83 -3.32 -3.23
N GLY A 655 30.05 -4.63 -3.24
CA GLY A 655 31.37 -5.21 -2.94
C GLY A 655 32.41 -4.99 -4.04
N MET A 656 32.01 -4.99 -5.32
CA MET A 656 32.91 -4.70 -6.45
C MET A 656 33.14 -3.19 -6.66
N GLY A 657 32.22 -2.35 -6.20
CA GLY A 657 32.17 -0.93 -6.56
C GLY A 657 31.98 -0.73 -8.07
N ASN A 658 32.41 0.42 -8.59
CA ASN A 658 32.29 0.76 -10.02
C ASN A 658 33.45 0.23 -10.88
N ASN A 659 34.27 -0.69 -10.35
CA ASN A 659 35.56 -1.03 -10.95
C ASN A 659 35.56 -2.33 -11.75
N TRP A 660 34.42 -2.99 -11.94
CA TRP A 660 34.35 -4.21 -12.76
C TRP A 660 34.24 -3.86 -14.26
N MET A 661 34.96 -4.61 -15.12
CA MET A 661 35.12 -4.28 -16.55
C MET A 661 33.99 -4.83 -17.42
N GLY A 662 33.43 -5.96 -17.00
CA GLY A 662 32.43 -6.73 -17.72
C GLY A 662 32.12 -8.00 -16.97
N ALA A 663 31.38 -8.90 -17.58
CA ALA A 663 31.08 -10.19 -16.98
C ALA A 663 30.94 -11.29 -18.03
N ARG A 664 31.35 -12.50 -17.67
CA ARG A 664 31.12 -13.70 -18.44
C ARG A 664 29.86 -14.39 -17.96
N VAL A 665 28.83 -14.42 -18.80
CA VAL A 665 27.61 -15.20 -18.56
C VAL A 665 27.90 -16.63 -18.99
N HIS A 666 28.22 -17.51 -18.04
CA HIS A 666 28.52 -18.92 -18.31
C HIS A 666 27.30 -19.70 -18.76
N ALA A 667 26.14 -19.37 -18.19
CA ALA A 667 24.88 -20.01 -18.53
C ALA A 667 23.68 -19.09 -18.26
N TYR A 668 22.63 -19.26 -19.05
CA TYR A 668 21.30 -18.70 -18.85
C TYR A 668 20.26 -19.76 -19.22
N GLY A 669 19.25 -19.95 -18.38
CA GLY A 669 18.21 -20.94 -18.60
C GLY A 669 17.02 -20.80 -17.65
N PRO A 670 15.99 -21.63 -17.83
CA PRO A 670 14.83 -21.65 -16.96
C PRO A 670 15.10 -22.42 -15.66
N ALA A 671 14.35 -22.08 -14.63
CA ALA A 671 14.19 -22.89 -13.43
C ALA A 671 12.72 -22.85 -12.99
N TYR A 672 11.95 -23.83 -13.46
CA TYR A 672 10.49 -23.94 -13.30
C TYR A 672 9.73 -22.69 -13.76
N GLY A 673 10.10 -22.16 -14.92
CA GLY A 673 9.53 -20.92 -15.45
C GLY A 673 10.32 -19.65 -15.17
N SER A 674 10.99 -19.60 -14.01
CA SER A 674 11.80 -18.44 -13.62
C SER A 674 13.11 -18.38 -14.42
N GLY A 675 13.73 -17.20 -14.49
CA GLY A 675 15.04 -17.04 -15.12
C GLY A 675 16.16 -17.35 -14.14
N ALA A 676 17.21 -18.02 -14.60
CA ALA A 676 18.40 -18.32 -13.83
C ALA A 676 19.65 -18.09 -14.70
N ALA A 677 20.72 -17.56 -14.11
CA ALA A 677 21.99 -17.39 -14.80
C ALA A 677 23.17 -17.60 -13.86
N VAL A 678 24.27 -18.10 -14.41
CA VAL A 678 25.57 -18.20 -13.74
C VAL A 678 26.51 -17.20 -14.39
N ILE A 679 26.99 -16.23 -13.61
CA ILE A 679 27.76 -15.09 -14.09
C ILE A 679 29.03 -14.97 -13.27
N GLU A 680 30.16 -14.81 -13.95
CA GLU A 680 31.46 -14.45 -13.39
C GLU A 680 31.80 -13.01 -13.77
N PHE A 681 32.15 -12.17 -12.80
CA PHE A 681 32.50 -10.78 -13.05
C PHE A 681 34.00 -10.60 -13.29
N GLU A 682 34.35 -9.81 -14.29
CA GLU A 682 35.74 -9.49 -14.63
C GLU A 682 36.22 -8.31 -13.78
N LEU A 683 37.09 -8.62 -12.82
CA LEU A 683 37.70 -7.66 -11.91
C LEU A 683 39.06 -7.18 -12.48
N PRO A 684 39.45 -5.91 -12.28
CA PRO A 684 40.79 -5.43 -12.57
C PRO A 684 41.85 -6.30 -11.90
N VAL A 685 42.88 -6.64 -12.66
CA VAL A 685 44.08 -7.30 -12.12
C VAL A 685 44.93 -6.20 -11.47
N ASP A 686 45.35 -6.40 -10.22
CA ASP A 686 46.37 -5.55 -9.59
C ASP A 686 47.70 -5.78 -10.34
N ASP A 687 48.21 -4.75 -11.04
CA ASP A 687 49.58 -4.71 -11.60
C ASP A 687 50.64 -4.56 -10.50
#